data_AF-A0A401SJK3-F1
#
_entry.id   AF-A0A401SJK3-F1
#
_cell.length_a   1.000
_cell.length_b   1.000
_cell.length_c   1.000
_cell.angle_alpha   90.00
_cell.angle_beta   90.00
_cell.angle_gamma   90.00
#
_symmetry.space_group_name_H-M   'P 1'
#
loop_
_entity.id
_entity.type
_entity.pdbx_description
1 polymer ?
#
loop_
_entity_poly.entity_id
_entity_poly.type
_entity_poly.pdbx_seq_one_letter_code
_entity_poly.pdbx_strand_id
1 'polypeptide(L)'
;MGGTAQVRGASQQHGQCSPNCVYWVKSCEESQRLKGAFLIPFILMLAVTGVPMLFLETSFGQFASLGPVAVWKAVPMLQGAFLIPYILMLAIAGMPMLFLETSFGQFASLGPVAVWKAVPMLQGVGVNVVLLESFSIISYTCILAYSLYYLFASFQSPLPWADCFSWWGADETCSRTPKDPLCNLTLNDGYFTIVNTTWLQANNKTCLNGSEISIPHQGPSEQYWDKVVLRRTSSMDETGEIVWYLALCLLLAWLIIGAALSKGIKSSGKVVYFTATLPYVILTVLLIRGLTLEGASKGIEFYIGSHSDFSKLADAQVWKDAAIQIFFSLSVGSGTLIALSSYNKFHNNCYQDAIVVCVVNCGTSVFAGFVIFSILGHMAHIQEKPVSEVAQSGFGLAFMAYPEIAAQLPWAPLWSILFFLMLVTLAIDTMFAALEKLITVLLDRFPKYLRSKRFALTCGICVLFYLFGLVSVTQAGIYWIHLIDHFCIGWVPIIVTLLELMGVSWLYGINRFIKDIEMMIGERNWLFWLWWRACWFFITPCLMAVLLIWSLTTLAPPTYGPVEYPVWAIALGWCMIIFCIMWVPIVAVVRVVQAEGSTLWQKVSAACASAPDWGPYLEQHRGERYRKRPNSTEVSHGVQLLATHPKCETLHVTVADDLSVTGVEDLNVTGAESLSVTGVDCLSITGANGLSVTGAECLSVTGAEGLSVTGADGLSATGAEFLGVTGAESLSVTGVDCLSITGADGLSVTGAECLSVTGAECLSVTRAEGLSITGAKGLGVTGTDSLSVTWAEGLSVTGAEGPRVTEAEGLSVTGAEGLSVAGAEGPSVTEAEGLSVAGADSLSVAGAEGLSVTGADGFSVTRADGLSLTEAVGLSVTGADSVSVI
;
A
#
# COMPACT_ATOMS: atom_id res chain seq x y z
N MET A 1 -44.44 -51.33 17.50
CA MET A 1 -43.45 -51.61 16.43
C MET A 1 -42.87 -50.27 16.01
N GLY A 2 -41.91 -49.74 16.78
CA GLY A 2 -41.24 -48.48 16.48
C GLY A 2 -39.79 -48.79 16.13
N GLY A 3 -39.43 -48.60 14.85
CA GLY A 3 -38.08 -48.88 14.36
C GLY A 3 -37.16 -47.70 14.64
N THR A 4 -36.18 -47.91 15.52
CA THR A 4 -35.02 -47.04 15.70
C THR A 4 -34.06 -47.22 14.52
N ALA A 5 -33.96 -46.20 13.66
CA ALA A 5 -32.96 -46.17 12.59
C ALA A 5 -31.63 -45.62 13.15
N GLN A 6 -30.72 -46.54 13.50
CA GLN A 6 -29.35 -46.23 13.91
C GLN A 6 -28.44 -46.41 12.68
N VAL A 7 -28.01 -45.32 12.03
CA VAL A 7 -27.08 -45.40 10.88
C VAL A 7 -25.65 -45.48 11.41
N ARG A 8 -25.04 -46.68 11.37
CA ARG A 8 -23.60 -46.89 11.59
C ARG A 8 -22.85 -46.64 10.27
N GLY A 9 -22.01 -45.61 10.24
CA GLY A 9 -21.10 -45.34 9.12
C GLY A 9 -19.94 -46.34 9.08
N ALA A 10 -19.76 -46.99 7.91
CA ALA A 10 -18.61 -47.84 7.61
C ALA A 10 -17.40 -46.98 7.21
N SER A 11 -16.24 -47.36 7.73
CA SER A 11 -14.94 -46.75 7.46
C SER A 11 -14.50 -46.93 6.00
N GLN A 12 -14.34 -45.84 5.26
CA GLN A 12 -13.48 -45.78 4.07
C GLN A 12 -12.74 -44.43 4.02
N GLN A 13 -11.41 -44.53 4.02
CA GLN A 13 -10.46 -43.43 3.89
C GLN A 13 -10.63 -42.74 2.53
N HIS A 14 -10.85 -41.42 2.47
CA HIS A 14 -10.42 -40.51 1.40
C HIS A 14 -10.61 -39.02 1.78
N GLY A 15 -9.55 -38.23 1.66
CA GLY A 15 -9.55 -36.79 1.37
C GLY A 15 -10.11 -35.81 2.42
N GLN A 16 -9.26 -35.29 3.31
CA GLN A 16 -9.56 -34.16 4.20
C GLN A 16 -9.98 -32.89 3.44
N CYS A 17 -11.28 -32.54 3.48
CA CYS A 17 -11.73 -31.15 3.33
C CYS A 17 -11.41 -30.39 4.63
N SER A 18 -10.92 -29.16 4.51
CA SER A 18 -10.24 -28.43 5.56
C SER A 18 -11.16 -27.34 6.15
N PRO A 19 -11.18 -27.09 7.48
CA PRO A 19 -12.03 -26.10 8.19
C PRO A 19 -11.64 -24.62 7.93
N ASN A 20 -11.27 -24.32 6.68
CA ASN A 20 -10.54 -23.15 6.22
C ASN A 20 -11.38 -22.26 5.28
N CYS A 21 -12.69 -22.17 5.48
CA CYS A 21 -13.52 -21.15 4.81
C CYS A 21 -13.98 -20.05 5.79
N VAL A 22 -14.30 -20.40 7.04
CA VAL A 22 -14.91 -19.47 8.01
C VAL A 22 -13.91 -18.45 8.56
N TYR A 23 -12.70 -18.88 8.93
CA TYR A 23 -11.61 -17.98 9.35
C TYR A 23 -11.11 -17.03 8.23
N TRP A 24 -11.48 -17.29 6.97
CA TRP A 24 -10.98 -16.60 5.77
C TRP A 24 -11.84 -15.40 5.37
N VAL A 25 -13.12 -15.42 5.73
CA VAL A 25 -14.06 -14.32 5.55
C VAL A 25 -13.81 -13.25 6.61
N LYS A 26 -13.70 -13.62 7.90
CA LYS A 26 -13.45 -12.70 9.04
C LYS A 26 -12.22 -11.79 8.83
N SER A 27 -11.08 -12.33 8.41
CA SER A 27 -9.85 -11.51 8.25
C SER A 27 -9.84 -10.64 6.98
N CYS A 28 -10.57 -11.03 5.94
CA CYS A 28 -10.73 -10.21 4.73
C CYS A 28 -11.78 -9.11 4.92
N GLU A 29 -12.83 -9.38 5.72
CA GLU A 29 -13.76 -8.37 6.24
C GLU A 29 -13.07 -7.37 7.18
N GLU A 30 -12.19 -7.81 8.09
CA GLU A 30 -11.36 -6.91 8.90
C GLU A 30 -10.41 -6.08 8.03
N SER A 31 -9.84 -6.67 6.97
CA SER A 31 -9.05 -5.92 5.99
C SER A 31 -9.91 -4.90 5.24
N GLN A 32 -11.16 -5.22 4.89
CA GLN A 32 -12.12 -4.37 4.15
C GLN A 32 -12.78 -3.26 5.01
N ARG A 33 -13.05 -3.51 6.29
CA ARG A 33 -13.69 -2.57 7.23
C ARG A 33 -12.81 -1.36 7.58
N LEU A 34 -11.48 -1.48 7.50
CA LEU A 34 -10.53 -0.39 7.81
C LEU A 34 -10.18 0.54 6.61
N LYS A 35 -10.75 0.32 5.41
CA LYS A 35 -10.22 0.84 4.13
C LYS A 35 -10.63 2.27 3.72
N GLY A 36 -11.24 3.07 4.60
CA GLY A 36 -11.54 4.48 4.29
C GLY A 36 -10.30 5.40 4.35
N ALA A 37 -9.34 5.09 5.22
CA ALA A 37 -8.19 5.93 5.51
C ALA A 37 -6.95 5.67 4.63
N PHE A 38 -6.98 4.67 3.74
CA PHE A 38 -5.79 4.18 3.02
C PHE A 38 -5.68 4.61 1.56
N LEU A 39 -6.71 5.25 0.98
CA LEU A 39 -6.70 5.69 -0.41
C LEU A 39 -5.69 6.82 -0.67
N ILE A 40 -5.56 7.76 0.27
CA ILE A 40 -4.62 8.88 0.16
C ILE A 40 -3.15 8.41 0.26
N PRO A 41 -2.75 7.57 1.24
CA PRO A 41 -1.44 6.93 1.26
C PRO A 41 -1.16 6.13 0.01
N PHE A 42 -2.15 5.43 -0.52
CA PHE A 42 -2.04 4.61 -1.72
C PHE A 42 -1.77 5.45 -2.97
N ILE A 43 -2.53 6.53 -3.16
CA ILE A 43 -2.33 7.48 -4.25
C ILE A 43 -0.99 8.21 -4.08
N LEU A 44 -0.62 8.61 -2.87
CA LEU A 44 0.67 9.24 -2.59
C LEU A 44 1.82 8.27 -2.82
N MET A 45 1.71 7.02 -2.38
CA MET A 45 2.70 5.98 -2.61
C MET A 45 2.87 5.76 -4.11
N LEU A 46 1.78 5.58 -4.86
CA LEU A 46 1.84 5.37 -6.30
C LEU A 46 2.35 6.59 -7.08
N ALA A 47 1.92 7.78 -6.68
CA ALA A 47 2.37 9.03 -7.27
C ALA A 47 3.85 9.32 -6.97
N VAL A 48 4.34 8.90 -5.79
CA VAL A 48 5.73 9.07 -5.36
C VAL A 48 6.58 7.85 -5.65
N THR A 49 6.06 6.71 -6.07
CA THR A 49 6.93 5.62 -6.57
C THR A 49 7.46 5.90 -7.98
N GLY A 50 6.77 6.75 -8.77
CA GLY A 50 7.17 7.09 -10.14
C GLY A 50 8.02 8.36 -10.31
N VAL A 51 8.08 9.21 -9.27
CA VAL A 51 8.89 10.44 -9.19
C VAL A 51 10.38 10.18 -8.90
N PRO A 52 10.74 9.31 -7.94
CA PRO A 52 12.07 8.72 -7.84
C PRO A 52 12.37 8.17 -9.21
N MET A 53 11.48 7.42 -9.83
CA MET A 53 11.74 6.80 -11.12
C MET A 53 12.19 7.81 -12.18
N LEU A 54 11.65 9.04 -12.33
CA LEU A 54 12.21 9.98 -13.29
C LEU A 54 13.59 10.56 -12.88
N PHE A 55 13.78 10.98 -11.62
CA PHE A 55 15.07 11.52 -11.13
C PHE A 55 16.14 10.44 -11.00
N LEU A 56 15.77 9.28 -10.47
CA LEU A 56 16.53 8.05 -10.37
C LEU A 56 16.78 7.47 -11.77
N GLU A 57 15.86 7.33 -12.71
CA GLU A 57 16.15 6.75 -14.06
C GLU A 57 17.04 7.66 -14.90
N THR A 58 16.82 8.98 -14.83
CA THR A 58 17.73 9.96 -15.43
C THR A 58 19.10 9.97 -14.71
N SER A 59 19.12 9.71 -13.38
CA SER A 59 20.33 9.61 -12.55
C SER A 59 20.84 8.18 -12.27
N PHE A 60 20.35 7.13 -12.91
CA PHE A 60 20.77 5.72 -12.69
C PHE A 60 20.83 4.92 -13.98
N GLY A 61 20.45 5.52 -15.11
CA GLY A 61 20.93 5.05 -16.41
C GLY A 61 20.12 3.89 -16.99
N GLN A 62 18.81 3.82 -16.74
CA GLN A 62 17.97 2.94 -17.57
C GLN A 62 18.08 3.29 -19.08
N PHE A 63 18.48 4.52 -19.41
CA PHE A 63 18.87 4.93 -20.77
C PHE A 63 20.20 4.32 -21.27
N ALA A 64 21.11 3.88 -20.39
CA ALA A 64 22.35 3.18 -20.76
C ALA A 64 22.09 1.78 -21.32
N SER A 65 20.89 1.21 -21.09
CA SER A 65 20.45 -0.04 -21.73
C SER A 65 20.23 0.06 -23.24
N LEU A 66 20.20 1.29 -23.79
CA LEU A 66 19.98 1.58 -25.21
C LEU A 66 21.27 1.92 -26.00
N GLY A 67 22.44 1.61 -25.42
CA GLY A 67 23.74 1.70 -26.08
C GLY A 67 24.41 3.09 -26.02
N PRO A 68 25.68 3.19 -26.49
CA PRO A 68 26.51 4.39 -26.36
C PRO A 68 25.93 5.67 -27.01
N VAL A 69 24.94 5.53 -27.89
CA VAL A 69 24.27 6.63 -28.60
C VAL A 69 23.14 7.28 -27.76
N ALA A 70 22.62 6.59 -26.74
CA ALA A 70 21.54 7.11 -25.87
C ALA A 70 22.06 8.04 -24.76
N VAL A 71 23.31 7.82 -24.30
CA VAL A 71 23.97 8.57 -23.22
C VAL A 71 24.25 10.03 -23.63
N TRP A 72 24.53 10.30 -24.90
CA TRP A 72 24.68 11.66 -25.47
C TRP A 72 23.34 12.35 -25.80
N LYS A 73 22.20 11.65 -25.63
CA LYS A 73 20.86 12.11 -26.05
C LYS A 73 19.90 12.46 -24.91
N ALA A 74 20.26 12.24 -23.64
CA ALA A 74 19.42 12.59 -22.48
C ALA A 74 19.22 14.11 -22.29
N VAL A 75 20.21 14.91 -22.68
CA VAL A 75 20.19 16.37 -22.59
C VAL A 75 19.14 17.02 -23.54
N PRO A 76 18.98 16.55 -24.79
CA PRO A 76 17.85 16.94 -25.66
C PRO A 76 16.44 16.53 -25.19
N MET A 77 16.29 15.52 -24.31
CA MET A 77 14.97 15.03 -23.84
C MET A 77 14.30 16.01 -22.87
N LEU A 78 15.03 16.99 -22.38
CA LEU A 78 14.55 17.95 -21.38
C LEU A 78 14.18 19.30 -21.99
N GLN A 79 14.02 19.39 -23.31
CA GLN A 79 13.50 20.59 -23.96
C GLN A 79 11.97 20.59 -23.95
N GLY A 80 11.33 21.76 -23.86
CA GLY A 80 9.88 21.90 -23.79
C GLY A 80 9.10 21.17 -24.89
N ALA A 81 9.73 20.93 -26.05
CA ALA A 81 9.17 20.13 -27.14
C ALA A 81 8.92 18.65 -26.74
N PHE A 82 9.73 18.05 -25.87
CA PHE A 82 9.58 16.66 -25.42
C PHE A 82 8.31 16.42 -24.59
N LEU A 83 7.74 17.48 -24.00
CA LEU A 83 6.50 17.36 -23.25
C LEU A 83 5.32 16.89 -24.14
N ILE A 84 5.36 17.20 -25.44
CA ILE A 84 4.34 16.76 -26.41
C ILE A 84 4.32 15.24 -26.56
N PRO A 85 5.42 14.57 -26.99
CA PRO A 85 5.44 13.11 -27.09
C PRO A 85 5.24 12.46 -25.72
N TYR A 86 5.75 13.05 -24.64
CA TYR A 86 5.55 12.54 -23.28
C TYR A 86 4.07 12.48 -22.87
N ILE A 87 3.32 13.58 -23.01
CA ILE A 87 1.88 13.62 -22.69
C ILE A 87 1.07 12.71 -23.63
N LEU A 88 1.44 12.63 -24.91
CA LEU A 88 0.75 11.74 -25.84
C LEU A 88 0.96 10.27 -25.46
N MET A 89 2.19 9.87 -25.15
CA MET A 89 2.53 8.50 -24.70
C MET A 89 1.86 8.16 -23.37
N LEU A 90 1.74 9.13 -22.46
CA LEU A 90 0.92 8.98 -21.25
C LEU A 90 -0.53 8.64 -21.60
N ALA A 91 -1.15 9.36 -22.53
CA ALA A 91 -2.55 9.17 -22.88
C ALA A 91 -2.82 7.84 -23.62
N ILE A 92 -1.92 7.41 -24.51
CA ILE A 92 -2.14 6.23 -25.38
C ILE A 92 -1.54 4.92 -24.84
N ALA A 93 -0.61 5.00 -23.87
CA ALA A 93 0.09 3.82 -23.36
C ALA A 93 0.11 3.77 -21.83
N GLY A 94 0.58 4.83 -21.17
CA GLY A 94 0.74 4.85 -19.71
C GLY A 94 -0.59 4.71 -18.96
N MET A 95 -1.53 5.61 -19.21
CA MET A 95 -2.84 5.62 -18.56
C MET A 95 -3.68 4.37 -18.88
N PRO A 96 -3.75 3.88 -20.14
CA PRO A 96 -4.38 2.59 -20.45
C PRO A 96 -3.80 1.42 -19.66
N MET A 97 -2.48 1.29 -19.58
CA MET A 97 -1.86 0.20 -18.83
C MET A 97 -2.13 0.32 -17.32
N LEU A 98 -1.98 1.51 -16.76
CA LEU A 98 -2.20 1.74 -15.33
C LEU A 98 -3.65 1.44 -14.95
N PHE A 99 -4.62 1.89 -15.76
CA PHE A 99 -6.03 1.60 -15.52
C PHE A 99 -6.34 0.10 -15.65
N LEU A 100 -5.69 -0.61 -16.58
CA LEU A 100 -5.84 -2.05 -16.74
C LEU A 100 -5.34 -2.81 -15.50
N GLU A 101 -4.12 -2.57 -15.05
CA GLU A 101 -3.54 -3.28 -13.90
C GLU A 101 -4.26 -3.00 -12.60
N THR A 102 -4.58 -1.73 -12.34
CA THR A 102 -5.32 -1.33 -11.13
C THR A 102 -6.71 -1.94 -11.09
N SER A 103 -7.41 -2.00 -12.23
CA SER A 103 -8.71 -2.66 -12.33
C SER A 103 -8.58 -4.18 -12.16
N PHE A 104 -7.55 -4.79 -12.75
CA PHE A 104 -7.36 -6.24 -12.72
C PHE A 104 -7.04 -6.74 -11.29
N GLY A 105 -6.16 -6.04 -10.58
CA GLY A 105 -5.85 -6.32 -9.18
C GLY A 105 -7.03 -6.06 -8.24
N GLN A 106 -7.71 -4.91 -8.37
CA GLN A 106 -8.87 -4.57 -7.52
C GLN A 106 -10.03 -5.55 -7.70
N PHE A 107 -10.34 -5.95 -8.93
CA PHE A 107 -11.43 -6.88 -9.23
C PHE A 107 -11.22 -8.25 -8.57
N ALA A 108 -10.03 -8.81 -8.73
CA ALA A 108 -9.73 -10.14 -8.22
C ALA A 108 -9.40 -10.14 -6.72
N SER A 109 -8.89 -9.02 -6.18
CA SER A 109 -8.29 -8.96 -4.84
C SER A 109 -7.21 -10.03 -4.62
N LEU A 110 -6.40 -10.27 -5.66
CA LEU A 110 -5.34 -11.27 -5.70
C LEU A 110 -4.04 -10.64 -6.22
N GLY A 111 -2.90 -11.16 -5.77
CA GLY A 111 -1.59 -10.76 -6.24
C GLY A 111 -1.29 -11.18 -7.70
N PRO A 112 -0.16 -10.69 -8.26
CA PRO A 112 0.14 -10.76 -9.69
C PRO A 112 0.32 -12.18 -10.26
N VAL A 113 0.56 -13.20 -9.44
CA VAL A 113 0.59 -14.62 -9.90
C VAL A 113 -0.80 -15.26 -9.85
N ALA A 114 -1.60 -14.91 -8.84
CA ALA A 114 -2.90 -15.51 -8.59
C ALA A 114 -4.00 -14.90 -9.47
N VAL A 115 -3.86 -13.63 -9.87
CA VAL A 115 -4.77 -12.94 -10.79
C VAL A 115 -4.87 -13.64 -12.17
N TRP A 116 -3.80 -14.33 -12.60
CA TRP A 116 -3.80 -15.11 -13.84
C TRP A 116 -4.64 -16.39 -13.80
N LYS A 117 -5.38 -16.66 -12.71
CA LYS A 117 -6.51 -17.60 -12.76
C LYS A 117 -7.55 -17.21 -13.82
N ALA A 118 -7.57 -15.93 -14.23
CA ALA A 118 -8.34 -15.45 -15.39
C ALA A 118 -8.01 -16.20 -16.69
N VAL A 119 -6.72 -16.49 -16.92
CA VAL A 119 -6.18 -17.21 -18.09
C VAL A 119 -5.02 -18.09 -17.60
N PRO A 120 -5.30 -19.31 -17.10
CA PRO A 120 -4.29 -20.16 -16.45
C PRO A 120 -3.03 -20.42 -17.30
N MET A 121 -3.17 -20.50 -18.63
CA MET A 121 -2.04 -20.66 -19.56
C MET A 121 -0.99 -19.55 -19.41
N LEU A 122 -1.39 -18.32 -19.09
CA LEU A 122 -0.49 -17.17 -18.94
C LEU A 122 -0.05 -16.93 -17.49
N GLN A 123 -0.30 -17.87 -16.57
CA GLN A 123 0.15 -17.71 -15.19
C GLN A 123 1.67 -17.53 -15.04
N GLY A 124 2.46 -18.02 -16.00
CA GLY A 124 3.90 -17.77 -16.04
C GLY A 124 4.28 -16.30 -16.20
N VAL A 125 3.39 -15.44 -16.73
CA VAL A 125 3.59 -13.98 -16.81
C VAL A 125 3.76 -13.41 -15.39
N GLY A 126 2.85 -13.77 -14.47
CA GLY A 126 2.97 -13.34 -13.07
C GLY A 126 4.23 -13.84 -12.37
N VAL A 127 4.70 -15.06 -12.70
CA VAL A 127 5.96 -15.59 -12.15
C VAL A 127 7.16 -14.81 -12.68
N ASN A 128 7.17 -14.49 -13.97
CA ASN A 128 8.22 -13.69 -14.60
C ASN A 128 8.31 -12.31 -13.94
N VAL A 129 7.18 -11.62 -13.77
CA VAL A 129 7.09 -10.33 -13.06
C VAL A 129 7.73 -10.36 -11.67
N VAL A 130 7.49 -11.43 -10.90
CA VAL A 130 8.03 -11.61 -9.55
C VAL A 130 9.55 -11.81 -9.57
N LEU A 131 10.07 -12.56 -10.55
CA LEU A 131 11.50 -12.79 -10.71
C LEU A 131 12.23 -11.53 -11.16
N LEU A 132 11.68 -10.78 -12.12
CA LEU A 132 12.23 -9.49 -12.54
C LEU A 132 12.32 -8.52 -11.37
N GLU A 133 11.27 -8.43 -10.56
CA GLU A 133 11.32 -7.56 -9.38
C GLU A 133 12.37 -7.99 -8.37
N SER A 134 12.59 -9.29 -8.22
CA SER A 134 13.60 -9.80 -7.30
C SER A 134 15.00 -9.30 -7.68
N PHE A 135 15.30 -9.22 -8.98
CA PHE A 135 16.53 -8.59 -9.47
C PHE A 135 16.54 -7.08 -9.25
N SER A 136 15.42 -6.39 -9.52
CA SER A 136 15.29 -4.94 -9.27
C SER A 136 15.53 -4.59 -7.80
N ILE A 137 14.96 -5.34 -6.86
CA ILE A 137 15.13 -5.13 -5.41
C ILE A 137 16.62 -5.18 -5.02
N ILE A 138 17.40 -6.10 -5.57
CA ILE A 138 18.83 -6.21 -5.30
C ILE A 138 19.57 -4.93 -5.73
N SER A 139 19.32 -4.44 -6.94
CA SER A 139 19.96 -3.24 -7.48
C SER A 139 19.52 -1.97 -6.75
N TYR A 140 18.21 -1.77 -6.55
CA TYR A 140 17.67 -0.55 -5.95
C TYR A 140 17.98 -0.42 -4.45
N THR A 141 18.06 -1.52 -3.69
CA THR A 141 18.48 -1.44 -2.28
C THR A 141 19.94 -1.02 -2.11
N CYS A 142 20.79 -1.26 -3.12
CA CYS A 142 22.15 -0.72 -3.12
C CYS A 142 22.18 0.79 -3.38
N ILE A 143 21.29 1.31 -4.23
CA ILE A 143 21.12 2.76 -4.42
C ILE A 143 20.70 3.42 -3.10
N LEU A 144 19.77 2.80 -2.37
CA LEU A 144 19.40 3.25 -1.02
C LEU A 144 20.59 3.21 -0.06
N ALA A 145 21.44 2.19 -0.11
CA ALA A 145 22.66 2.11 0.69
C ALA A 145 23.66 3.25 0.36
N TYR A 146 23.85 3.58 -0.92
CA TYR A 146 24.67 4.72 -1.35
C TYR A 146 24.11 6.05 -0.81
N SER A 147 22.79 6.26 -0.94
CA SER A 147 22.13 7.45 -0.41
C SER A 147 22.27 7.58 1.11
N LEU A 148 22.14 6.47 1.85
CA LEU A 148 22.37 6.45 3.30
C LEU A 148 23.83 6.76 3.65
N TYR A 149 24.79 6.21 2.91
CA TYR A 149 26.20 6.51 3.11
C TYR A 149 26.48 8.00 2.93
N TYR A 150 26.01 8.59 1.82
CA TYR A 150 26.19 10.01 1.56
C TYR A 150 25.48 10.88 2.60
N LEU A 151 24.26 10.50 3.01
CA LEU A 151 23.54 11.20 4.08
C LEU A 151 24.37 11.26 5.37
N PHE A 152 24.99 10.16 5.80
CA PHE A 152 25.88 10.16 6.96
C PHE A 152 27.14 10.98 6.72
N ALA A 153 27.72 10.89 5.53
CA ALA A 153 28.90 11.65 5.14
C ALA A 153 28.65 13.17 5.01
N SER A 154 27.38 13.61 4.92
CA SER A 154 27.00 15.03 4.88
C SER A 154 27.01 15.72 6.24
N PHE A 155 27.08 14.99 7.36
CA PHE A 155 27.08 15.56 8.72
C PHE A 155 28.46 16.09 9.17
N GLN A 156 29.25 16.64 8.24
CA GLN A 156 30.55 17.24 8.52
C GLN A 156 30.79 18.47 7.66
N SER A 157 31.67 19.36 8.13
CA SER A 157 32.10 20.56 7.42
C SER A 157 33.62 20.66 7.48
N PRO A 158 34.34 20.72 6.34
CA PRO A 158 33.83 20.70 4.97
C PRO A 158 33.26 19.33 4.54
N LEU A 159 32.41 19.31 3.50
CA LEU A 159 31.95 18.05 2.89
C LEU A 159 33.15 17.28 2.30
N PRO A 160 33.18 15.93 2.38
CA PRO A 160 34.38 15.17 2.02
C PRO A 160 34.67 15.15 0.51
N TRP A 161 33.64 15.35 -0.32
CA TRP A 161 33.75 15.54 -1.78
C TRP A 161 33.88 17.01 -2.21
N ALA A 162 34.00 17.96 -1.27
CA ALA A 162 34.12 19.37 -1.63
C ALA A 162 35.46 19.71 -2.29
N ASP A 163 36.52 19.00 -1.93
CA ASP A 163 37.89 19.25 -2.41
C ASP A 163 38.69 17.96 -2.55
N CYS A 164 39.82 18.05 -3.25
CA CYS A 164 40.78 16.96 -3.40
C CYS A 164 41.61 16.81 -2.12
N PHE A 165 41.05 16.17 -1.08
CA PHE A 165 41.76 16.00 0.17
C PHE A 165 42.73 14.82 0.15
N SER A 166 43.92 15.02 0.72
CA SER A 166 44.95 13.98 0.81
C SER A 166 44.57 12.82 1.73
N TRP A 167 43.73 13.04 2.74
CA TRP A 167 43.38 12.03 3.75
C TRP A 167 42.60 10.84 3.19
N TRP A 168 41.84 11.03 2.10
CA TRP A 168 41.16 9.95 1.40
C TRP A 168 41.92 9.46 0.15
N GLY A 169 43.10 10.02 -0.12
CA GLY A 169 43.96 9.58 -1.23
C GLY A 169 43.59 10.16 -2.59
N ALA A 170 43.28 11.47 -2.65
CA ALA A 170 43.13 12.19 -3.91
C ALA A 170 44.42 12.13 -4.74
N ASP A 171 44.29 11.77 -6.03
CA ASP A 171 45.42 11.68 -6.95
C ASP A 171 45.72 13.03 -7.62
N GLU A 172 46.87 13.10 -8.31
CA GLU A 172 47.25 14.25 -9.12
C GLU A 172 46.28 14.56 -10.27
N THR A 173 45.40 13.64 -10.65
CA THR A 173 44.33 13.85 -11.64
C THR A 173 43.12 14.61 -11.09
N CYS A 174 43.00 14.68 -9.76
CA CYS A 174 41.92 15.39 -9.08
C CYS A 174 42.13 16.90 -9.19
N SER A 175 41.12 17.62 -9.66
CA SER A 175 41.11 19.09 -9.67
C SER A 175 39.68 19.61 -9.66
N ARG A 176 39.44 20.78 -9.07
CA ARG A 176 38.13 21.48 -9.18
C ARG A 176 37.91 22.11 -10.55
N THR A 177 38.99 22.53 -11.20
CA THR A 177 38.95 23.14 -12.52
C THR A 177 39.68 22.25 -13.52
N PRO A 178 39.23 22.20 -14.79
CA PRO A 178 39.97 21.54 -15.85
C PRO A 178 41.40 22.09 -15.87
N LYS A 179 42.39 21.19 -15.89
CA LYS A 179 43.78 21.61 -16.02
C LYS A 179 44.02 22.05 -17.47
N ASP A 180 44.71 23.16 -17.63
CA ASP A 180 45.12 23.63 -18.95
C ASP A 180 45.91 22.54 -19.69
N PRO A 181 45.65 22.31 -20.99
CA PRO A 181 46.38 21.32 -21.77
C PRO A 181 47.87 21.67 -21.83
N LEU A 182 48.73 20.67 -21.73
CA LEU A 182 50.18 20.85 -21.89
C LEU A 182 50.55 20.74 -23.37
N CYS A 183 51.60 21.41 -23.79
CA CYS A 183 52.05 21.40 -25.18
C CYS A 183 53.48 20.90 -25.28
N ASN A 184 53.69 19.94 -26.17
CA ASN A 184 55.01 19.43 -26.49
C ASN A 184 55.65 20.29 -27.61
N LEU A 185 56.63 21.12 -27.25
CA LEU A 185 57.33 21.98 -28.20
C LEU A 185 58.73 21.43 -28.51
N THR A 186 59.08 21.41 -29.79
CA THR A 186 60.47 21.34 -30.25
C THR A 186 61.10 22.73 -30.26
N LEU A 187 62.19 22.91 -29.51
CA LEU A 187 63.03 24.12 -29.57
C LEU A 187 64.02 24.03 -30.74
N ASN A 188 64.55 25.18 -31.19
CA ASN A 188 65.45 25.29 -32.34
C ASN A 188 66.75 24.45 -32.23
N ASP A 189 67.09 23.97 -31.03
CA ASP A 189 68.25 23.12 -30.75
C ASP A 189 67.93 21.61 -30.78
N GLY A 190 66.73 21.20 -31.22
CA GLY A 190 66.33 19.79 -31.36
C GLY A 190 65.88 19.09 -30.08
N TYR A 191 65.77 19.81 -28.95
CA TYR A 191 65.22 19.29 -27.70
C TYR A 191 63.70 19.51 -27.59
N PHE A 192 63.01 18.51 -27.04
CA PHE A 192 61.57 18.54 -26.74
C PHE A 192 61.36 19.02 -25.29
N THR A 193 60.42 19.95 -25.09
CA THR A 193 60.01 20.39 -23.75
C THR A 193 58.48 20.45 -23.66
N ILE A 194 57.96 20.06 -22.50
CA ILE A 194 56.52 20.14 -22.18
C ILE A 194 56.29 21.47 -21.46
N VAL A 195 55.40 22.30 -21.98
CA VAL A 195 55.10 23.64 -21.45
C VAL A 195 53.59 23.83 -21.25
N ASN A 196 53.19 24.69 -20.31
CA ASN A 196 51.79 25.02 -20.08
C ASN A 196 51.31 26.15 -21.02
N THR A 197 49.99 26.31 -21.13
CA THR A 197 49.34 27.37 -21.93
C THR A 197 49.74 28.78 -21.50
N THR A 198 49.95 29.01 -20.21
CA THR A 198 50.39 30.31 -19.68
C THR A 198 51.82 30.67 -20.11
N TRP A 199 52.73 29.70 -20.19
CA TRP A 199 54.08 29.87 -20.71
C TRP A 199 54.07 30.07 -22.24
N LEU A 200 53.18 29.39 -22.95
CA LEU A 200 52.95 29.60 -24.39
C LEU A 200 52.50 31.03 -24.69
N GLN A 201 51.52 31.54 -23.94
CA GLN A 201 51.06 32.93 -24.05
C GLN A 201 52.17 33.92 -23.69
N ALA A 202 52.92 33.67 -22.61
CA ALA A 202 54.04 34.53 -22.20
C ALA A 202 55.18 34.58 -23.23
N ASN A 203 55.37 33.51 -24.02
CA ASN A 203 56.41 33.43 -25.06
C ASN A 203 55.86 33.60 -26.48
N ASN A 204 54.59 34.00 -26.63
CA ASN A 204 53.92 34.23 -27.91
C ASN A 204 54.06 33.05 -28.90
N LYS A 205 53.99 31.82 -28.38
CA LYS A 205 54.04 30.58 -29.15
C LYS A 205 52.69 29.89 -29.12
N THR A 206 52.32 29.25 -30.22
CA THR A 206 51.10 28.44 -30.33
C THR A 206 51.45 26.95 -30.34
N CYS A 207 50.55 26.13 -29.81
CA CYS A 207 50.68 24.68 -29.84
C CYS A 207 50.51 24.19 -31.28
N LEU A 208 51.34 23.25 -31.73
CA LEU A 208 51.19 22.62 -33.04
C LEU A 208 50.03 21.59 -32.98
N ASN A 209 49.20 21.52 -34.02
CA ASN A 209 48.11 20.53 -34.11
C ASN A 209 48.66 19.11 -33.91
N GLY A 210 48.19 18.41 -32.87
CA GLY A 210 48.63 17.06 -32.51
C GLY A 210 49.76 16.97 -31.47
N SER A 211 50.25 18.10 -30.95
CA SER A 211 51.25 18.16 -29.84
C SER A 211 50.65 18.52 -28.48
N GLU A 212 49.33 18.62 -28.43
CA GLU A 212 48.54 18.94 -27.23
C GLU A 212 48.34 17.67 -26.38
N ILE A 213 48.79 17.74 -25.13
CA ILE A 213 48.66 16.69 -24.13
C ILE A 213 47.52 17.11 -23.21
N SER A 214 46.35 16.51 -23.41
CA SER A 214 45.23 16.64 -22.47
C SER A 214 45.61 15.94 -21.16
N ILE A 215 45.69 16.68 -20.06
CA ILE A 215 45.85 16.06 -18.74
C ILE A 215 44.50 15.43 -18.37
N PRO A 216 44.45 14.13 -18.03
CA PRO A 216 43.21 13.52 -17.54
C PRO A 216 42.77 14.25 -16.27
N HIS A 217 41.58 14.84 -16.35
CA HIS A 217 40.97 15.63 -15.30
C HIS A 217 39.78 14.87 -14.74
N GLN A 218 39.73 14.73 -13.41
CA GLN A 218 38.59 14.16 -12.71
C GLN A 218 38.15 15.12 -11.61
N GLY A 219 36.84 15.36 -11.50
CA GLY A 219 36.27 16.20 -10.45
C GLY A 219 36.47 15.60 -9.05
N PRO A 220 36.51 16.40 -7.96
CA PRO A 220 36.67 15.88 -6.61
C PRO A 220 35.52 14.92 -6.21
N SER A 221 34.30 15.24 -6.65
CA SER A 221 33.09 14.44 -6.45
C SER A 221 33.15 13.08 -7.16
N GLU A 222 33.58 13.08 -8.42
CA GLU A 222 33.72 11.91 -9.28
C GLU A 222 34.80 10.97 -8.76
N GLN A 223 35.96 11.52 -8.37
CA GLN A 223 37.03 10.71 -7.80
C GLN A 223 36.66 10.18 -6.40
N TYR A 224 35.94 10.96 -5.59
CA TYR A 224 35.43 10.49 -4.29
C TYR A 224 34.46 9.31 -4.45
N TRP A 225 33.55 9.38 -5.44
CA TRP A 225 32.65 8.27 -5.78
C TRP A 225 33.43 7.00 -6.15
N ASP A 226 34.39 7.10 -7.06
CA ASP A 226 35.14 5.95 -7.55
C ASP A 226 36.08 5.34 -6.51
N LYS A 227 36.86 6.17 -5.81
CA LYS A 227 37.91 5.70 -4.89
C LYS A 227 37.43 5.45 -3.48
N VAL A 228 36.56 6.32 -2.97
CA VAL A 228 36.16 6.28 -1.55
C VAL A 228 34.85 5.54 -1.43
N VAL A 229 33.81 5.90 -2.16
CA VAL A 229 32.50 5.28 -1.97
C VAL A 229 32.50 3.84 -2.47
N LEU A 230 32.82 3.65 -3.75
CA LEU A 230 32.79 2.34 -4.39
C LEU A 230 34.08 1.53 -4.17
N ARG A 231 35.22 2.18 -3.97
CA ARG A 231 36.56 1.55 -4.04
C ARG A 231 36.70 0.71 -5.31
N ARG A 232 36.26 1.26 -6.44
CA ARG A 232 35.96 0.56 -7.68
C ARG A 232 37.17 -0.19 -8.23
N THR A 233 36.96 -1.44 -8.65
CA THR A 233 37.97 -2.23 -9.35
C THR A 233 38.15 -1.77 -10.80
N SER A 234 39.21 -2.23 -11.45
CA SER A 234 39.53 -1.88 -12.83
C SER A 234 38.51 -2.46 -13.83
N SER A 235 38.00 -3.66 -13.53
CA SER A 235 37.09 -4.43 -14.36
C SER A 235 36.23 -5.37 -13.51
N MET A 236 35.21 -5.95 -14.13
CA MET A 236 34.33 -6.92 -13.47
C MET A 236 35.01 -8.27 -13.17
N ASP A 237 36.13 -8.59 -13.84
CA ASP A 237 36.91 -9.83 -13.58
C ASP A 237 37.46 -9.86 -12.15
N GLU A 238 37.72 -8.68 -11.58
CA GLU A 238 38.14 -8.49 -10.20
C GLU A 238 36.93 -8.05 -9.37
N THR A 239 36.21 -9.00 -8.75
CA THR A 239 35.06 -8.63 -7.89
C THR A 239 35.49 -7.81 -6.66
N GLY A 240 36.71 -8.04 -6.19
CA GLY A 240 37.28 -7.37 -5.02
C GLY A 240 36.64 -7.79 -3.70
N GLU A 241 36.86 -6.98 -2.67
CA GLU A 241 36.32 -7.20 -1.33
C GLU A 241 34.93 -6.55 -1.15
N ILE A 242 34.21 -6.97 -0.10
CA ILE A 242 32.97 -6.30 0.30
C ILE A 242 33.31 -4.97 0.96
N VAL A 243 32.71 -3.89 0.48
CA VAL A 243 32.90 -2.56 1.06
C VAL A 243 32.09 -2.46 2.35
N TRP A 244 32.74 -2.67 3.50
CA TRP A 244 32.07 -2.92 4.78
C TRP A 244 31.09 -1.82 5.22
N TYR A 245 31.40 -0.53 5.00
CA TYR A 245 30.49 0.56 5.38
C TYR A 245 29.25 0.60 4.48
N LEU A 246 29.38 0.25 3.19
CA LEU A 246 28.23 0.08 2.32
C LEU A 246 27.39 -1.14 2.73
N ALA A 247 28.02 -2.23 3.17
CA ALA A 247 27.31 -3.38 3.72
C ALA A 247 26.53 -3.04 5.01
N LEU A 248 27.03 -2.13 5.84
CA LEU A 248 26.30 -1.60 7.00
C LEU A 248 25.14 -0.69 6.60
N CYS A 249 25.34 0.21 5.62
CA CYS A 249 24.26 1.03 5.07
C CYS A 249 23.16 0.16 4.42
N LEU A 250 23.55 -0.90 3.71
CA LEU A 250 22.62 -1.89 3.15
C LEU A 250 21.86 -2.63 4.26
N LEU A 251 22.54 -3.04 5.34
CA LEU A 251 21.87 -3.65 6.50
C LEU A 251 20.84 -2.69 7.11
N LEU A 252 21.23 -1.42 7.31
CA LEU A 252 20.33 -0.40 7.83
C LEU A 252 19.11 -0.19 6.91
N ALA A 253 19.32 -0.15 5.59
CA ALA A 253 18.24 -0.07 4.61
C ALA A 253 17.23 -1.21 4.79
N TRP A 254 17.71 -2.45 4.90
CA TRP A 254 16.86 -3.63 5.12
C TRP A 254 16.15 -3.61 6.48
N LEU A 255 16.78 -3.09 7.53
CA LEU A 255 16.14 -2.91 8.83
C LEU A 255 15.00 -1.88 8.76
N ILE A 256 15.21 -0.74 8.09
CA ILE A 256 14.17 0.28 7.89
C ILE A 256 13.00 -0.30 7.08
N ILE A 257 13.30 -0.98 5.97
CA ILE A 257 12.30 -1.60 5.10
C ILE A 257 11.50 -2.67 5.86
N GLY A 258 12.19 -3.58 6.55
CA GLY A 258 11.57 -4.66 7.33
C GLY A 258 10.70 -4.13 8.48
N ALA A 259 11.16 -3.09 9.19
CA ALA A 259 10.39 -2.46 10.26
C ALA A 259 9.11 -1.80 9.73
N ALA A 260 9.20 -1.06 8.63
CA ALA A 260 8.05 -0.40 8.01
C ALA A 260 7.00 -1.40 7.50
N LEU A 261 7.41 -2.56 6.98
CA LEU A 261 6.51 -3.61 6.46
C LEU A 261 6.14 -4.69 7.48
N SER A 262 6.57 -4.56 8.74
CA SER A 262 6.33 -5.54 9.81
C SER A 262 4.86 -5.94 9.97
N LYS A 263 3.93 -4.97 9.84
CA LYS A 263 2.46 -5.18 9.83
C LYS A 263 1.83 -5.00 8.44
N GLY A 264 2.64 -5.06 7.38
CA GLY A 264 2.25 -4.78 6.00
C GLY A 264 1.74 -3.36 5.79
N ILE A 265 0.77 -3.22 4.91
CA ILE A 265 0.19 -1.92 4.50
C ILE A 265 -0.38 -1.11 5.68
N LYS A 266 -0.78 -1.76 6.78
CA LYS A 266 -1.22 -1.06 8.00
C LYS A 266 -0.11 -0.23 8.65
N SER A 267 1.15 -0.67 8.52
CA SER A 267 2.33 0.03 9.03
C SER A 267 2.95 0.91 7.95
N SER A 268 3.24 0.36 6.77
CA SER A 268 3.87 1.13 5.68
C SER A 268 2.98 2.27 5.21
N GLY A 269 1.66 2.10 5.16
CA GLY A 269 0.72 3.19 4.82
C GLY A 269 0.76 4.37 5.79
N LYS A 270 1.20 4.18 7.04
CA LYS A 270 1.44 5.29 7.98
C LYS A 270 2.77 5.98 7.72
N VAL A 271 3.82 5.20 7.43
CA VAL A 271 5.17 5.71 7.13
C VAL A 271 5.17 6.53 5.83
N VAL A 272 4.43 6.07 4.83
CA VAL A 272 4.27 6.72 3.51
C VAL A 272 3.79 8.15 3.62
N TYR A 273 2.98 8.53 4.61
CA TYR A 273 2.59 9.93 4.78
C TYR A 273 3.80 10.86 4.96
N PHE A 274 4.84 10.39 5.65
CA PHE A 274 6.06 11.16 5.82
C PHE A 274 6.98 11.00 4.61
N THR A 275 7.26 9.75 4.20
CA THR A 275 8.25 9.46 3.14
C THR A 275 7.81 9.94 1.76
N ALA A 276 6.50 9.98 1.48
CA ALA A 276 5.97 10.48 0.22
C ALA A 276 5.84 12.01 0.19
N THR A 277 5.58 12.67 1.32
CA THR A 277 5.38 14.13 1.36
C THR A 277 6.69 14.91 1.53
N LEU A 278 7.65 14.36 2.26
CA LEU A 278 8.93 15.02 2.54
C LEU A 278 9.70 15.40 1.25
N PRO A 279 9.77 14.55 0.21
CA PRO A 279 10.39 14.92 -1.07
C PRO A 279 9.80 16.19 -1.68
N TYR A 280 8.49 16.42 -1.62
CA TYR A 280 7.88 17.65 -2.14
C TYR A 280 8.31 18.88 -1.36
N VAL A 281 8.41 18.77 -0.04
CA VAL A 281 8.92 19.85 0.81
C VAL A 281 10.36 20.18 0.42
N ILE A 282 11.20 19.16 0.28
CA ILE A 282 12.61 19.32 -0.07
C ILE A 282 12.77 19.88 -1.49
N LEU A 283 12.05 19.33 -2.48
CA LEU A 283 12.05 19.84 -3.86
C LEU A 283 11.61 21.31 -3.89
N THR A 284 10.62 21.71 -3.10
CA THR A 284 10.19 23.11 -3.02
C THR A 284 11.28 24.01 -2.43
N VAL A 285 11.95 23.58 -1.36
CA VAL A 285 13.08 24.31 -0.77
C VAL A 285 14.25 24.42 -1.75
N LEU A 286 14.59 23.34 -2.46
CA LEU A 286 15.62 23.31 -3.49
C LEU A 286 15.24 24.15 -4.71
N LEU A 287 13.97 24.21 -5.08
CA LEU A 287 13.49 25.08 -6.16
C LEU A 287 13.69 26.54 -5.81
N ILE A 288 13.22 26.96 -4.62
CA ILE A 288 13.39 28.34 -4.14
C ILE A 288 14.88 28.69 -4.13
N ARG A 289 15.71 27.79 -3.58
CA ARG A 289 17.16 28.02 -3.58
C ARG A 289 17.71 28.11 -4.99
N GLY A 290 17.42 27.14 -5.84
CA GLY A 290 17.92 27.07 -7.21
C GLY A 290 17.55 28.31 -8.03
N LEU A 291 16.32 28.80 -7.91
CA LEU A 291 15.86 30.01 -8.60
C LEU A 291 16.53 31.30 -8.07
N THR A 292 17.01 31.31 -6.82
CA THR A 292 17.77 32.46 -6.27
C THR A 292 19.24 32.47 -6.66
N LEU A 293 19.74 31.42 -7.32
CA LEU A 293 21.14 31.34 -7.74
C LEU A 293 21.39 32.11 -9.04
N GLU A 294 22.57 32.73 -9.14
CA GLU A 294 22.98 33.44 -10.34
C GLU A 294 23.12 32.47 -11.52
N GLY A 295 22.58 32.83 -12.68
CA GLY A 295 22.63 31.98 -13.87
C GLY A 295 21.57 30.87 -13.93
N ALA A 296 20.68 30.75 -12.93
CA ALA A 296 19.57 29.79 -12.96
C ALA A 296 18.69 29.92 -14.22
N SER A 297 18.52 31.14 -14.73
CA SER A 297 17.76 31.40 -15.97
C SER A 297 18.30 30.63 -17.17
N LYS A 298 19.63 30.44 -17.30
CA LYS A 298 20.24 29.67 -18.40
C LYS A 298 19.74 28.23 -18.42
N GLY A 299 19.59 27.60 -17.26
CA GLY A 299 19.10 26.25 -17.15
C GLY A 299 17.59 26.13 -17.39
N ILE A 300 16.81 27.11 -16.92
CA ILE A 300 15.35 27.14 -17.15
C ILE A 300 15.04 27.40 -18.63
N GLU A 301 15.80 28.29 -19.28
CA GLU A 301 15.70 28.53 -20.72
C GLU A 301 16.07 27.29 -21.53
N PHE A 302 17.05 26.52 -21.06
CA PHE A 302 17.41 25.23 -21.64
C PHE A 302 16.30 24.17 -21.45
N TYR A 303 15.60 24.20 -20.31
CA TYR A 303 14.52 23.26 -19.99
C TYR A 303 13.23 23.52 -20.80
N ILE A 304 12.62 24.71 -20.69
CA ILE A 304 11.30 24.99 -21.31
C ILE A 304 11.32 26.27 -22.18
N GLY A 305 12.44 27.00 -22.21
CA GLY A 305 12.52 28.30 -22.88
C GLY A 305 12.64 28.28 -24.40
N SER A 306 13.03 29.44 -24.93
CA SER A 306 13.14 29.78 -26.37
C SER A 306 14.13 28.91 -27.16
N HIS A 307 14.99 28.16 -26.47
CA HIS A 307 15.96 27.23 -27.06
C HIS A 307 15.39 25.82 -27.31
N SER A 308 14.08 25.60 -27.10
CA SER A 308 13.42 24.33 -27.41
C SER A 308 13.45 24.04 -28.92
N ASP A 309 14.16 23.00 -29.33
CA ASP A 309 14.30 22.63 -30.74
C ASP A 309 13.16 21.70 -31.19
N PHE A 310 12.09 22.30 -31.70
CA PHE A 310 10.94 21.56 -32.24
C PHE A 310 11.29 20.68 -33.45
N SER A 311 12.45 20.87 -34.10
CA SER A 311 12.88 19.98 -35.18
C SER A 311 13.15 18.55 -34.68
N LYS A 312 13.47 18.40 -33.38
CA LYS A 312 13.66 17.10 -32.72
C LYS A 312 12.41 16.23 -32.71
N LEU A 313 11.20 16.81 -32.83
CA LEU A 313 9.96 16.04 -32.92
C LEU A 313 9.86 15.19 -34.20
N ALA A 314 10.64 15.51 -35.23
CA ALA A 314 10.75 14.69 -36.42
C ALA A 314 11.63 13.44 -36.21
N ASP A 315 12.41 13.39 -35.14
CA ASP A 315 13.24 12.23 -34.80
C ASP A 315 12.39 11.18 -34.05
N ALA A 316 12.25 10.00 -34.66
CA ALA A 316 11.52 8.87 -34.07
C ALA A 316 12.11 8.43 -32.72
N GLN A 317 13.40 8.67 -32.49
CA GLN A 317 14.06 8.35 -31.23
C GLN A 317 13.44 9.12 -30.05
N VAL A 318 13.04 10.38 -30.25
CA VAL A 318 12.42 11.22 -29.20
C VAL A 318 11.10 10.61 -28.73
N TRP A 319 10.31 10.08 -29.66
CA TRP A 319 9.04 9.40 -29.35
C TRP A 319 9.24 8.07 -28.64
N LYS A 320 10.26 7.31 -29.02
CA LYS A 320 10.65 6.07 -28.32
C LYS A 320 11.02 6.38 -26.88
N ASP A 321 11.89 7.37 -26.67
CA ASP A 321 12.41 7.70 -25.34
C ASP A 321 11.29 8.23 -24.43
N ALA A 322 10.35 9.01 -24.98
CA ALA A 322 9.12 9.40 -24.27
C ALA A 322 8.26 8.20 -23.85
N ALA A 323 8.08 7.22 -24.73
CA ALA A 323 7.26 6.04 -24.43
C ALA A 323 7.90 5.16 -23.36
N ILE A 324 9.21 4.94 -23.46
CA ILE A 324 10.00 4.20 -22.47
C ILE A 324 9.95 4.90 -21.11
N GLN A 325 10.15 6.21 -21.08
CA GLN A 325 10.10 7.00 -19.84
C GLN A 325 8.75 6.89 -19.14
N ILE A 326 7.64 6.99 -19.88
CA ILE A 326 6.29 6.84 -19.31
C ILE A 326 6.06 5.43 -18.77
N PHE A 327 6.51 4.43 -19.53
CA PHE A 327 6.32 3.02 -19.19
C PHE A 327 7.02 2.68 -17.87
N PHE A 328 8.30 3.05 -17.75
CA PHE A 328 9.05 2.78 -16.53
C PHE A 328 8.64 3.70 -15.37
N SER A 329 8.42 5.01 -15.62
CA SER A 329 7.98 5.95 -14.58
C SER A 329 6.67 5.56 -13.89
N LEU A 330 5.71 4.98 -14.62
CA LEU A 330 4.46 4.51 -14.01
C LEU A 330 4.56 3.10 -13.41
N SER A 331 5.71 2.44 -13.52
CA SER A 331 5.93 1.05 -13.11
C SER A 331 4.89 0.07 -13.69
N VAL A 332 4.37 0.36 -14.88
CA VAL A 332 3.43 -0.52 -15.58
C VAL A 332 4.17 -1.77 -16.09
N GLY A 333 3.51 -2.92 -16.10
CA GLY A 333 4.07 -4.23 -16.41
C GLY A 333 4.87 -4.87 -15.27
N SER A 334 5.03 -4.18 -14.14
CA SER A 334 5.75 -4.70 -12.97
C SER A 334 4.87 -5.53 -12.03
N GLY A 335 3.56 -5.56 -12.23
CA GLY A 335 2.58 -6.22 -11.34
C GLY A 335 2.55 -5.66 -9.91
N THR A 336 3.31 -4.60 -9.62
CA THR A 336 3.25 -3.87 -8.35
C THR A 336 1.92 -3.16 -8.21
N LEU A 337 1.38 -2.59 -9.30
CA LEU A 337 0.04 -1.99 -9.33
C LEU A 337 -1.05 -3.02 -9.05
N ILE A 338 -0.94 -4.23 -9.60
CA ILE A 338 -1.88 -5.34 -9.33
C ILE A 338 -1.84 -5.72 -7.84
N ALA A 339 -0.65 -5.91 -7.27
CA ALA A 339 -0.49 -6.25 -5.86
C ALA A 339 -1.07 -5.16 -4.95
N LEU A 340 -0.74 -3.90 -5.21
CA LEU A 340 -1.22 -2.77 -4.42
C LEU A 340 -2.75 -2.61 -4.54
N SER A 341 -3.30 -2.58 -5.75
CA SER A 341 -4.75 -2.44 -5.99
C SER A 341 -5.58 -3.61 -5.46
N SER A 342 -4.99 -4.80 -5.26
CA SER A 342 -5.68 -5.92 -4.62
C SER A 342 -6.18 -5.62 -3.20
N TYR A 343 -5.60 -4.60 -2.56
CA TYR A 343 -6.00 -4.13 -1.24
C TYR A 343 -7.12 -3.08 -1.28
N ASN A 344 -7.56 -2.61 -2.44
CA ASN A 344 -8.64 -1.64 -2.54
C ASN A 344 -10.00 -2.22 -2.10
N LYS A 345 -10.97 -1.35 -1.86
CA LYS A 345 -12.38 -1.76 -1.75
C LYS A 345 -12.88 -2.13 -3.14
N PHE A 346 -13.78 -3.11 -3.23
CA PHE A 346 -14.28 -3.59 -4.52
C PHE A 346 -14.95 -2.48 -5.36
N HIS A 347 -15.79 -1.66 -4.73
CA HIS A 347 -16.48 -0.52 -5.37
C HIS A 347 -15.69 0.80 -5.34
N ASN A 348 -14.38 0.76 -5.11
CA ASN A 348 -13.55 1.95 -5.18
C ASN A 348 -13.40 2.43 -6.63
N ASN A 349 -13.34 3.75 -6.85
CA ASN A 349 -13.24 4.31 -8.20
C ASN A 349 -11.80 4.27 -8.74
N CYS A 350 -11.35 3.08 -9.14
CA CYS A 350 -10.01 2.85 -9.71
C CYS A 350 -9.71 3.71 -10.94
N TYR A 351 -10.71 4.13 -11.70
CA TYR A 351 -10.53 5.03 -12.85
C TYR A 351 -10.07 6.43 -12.42
N GLN A 352 -10.69 7.00 -11.39
CA GLN A 352 -10.26 8.30 -10.87
C GLN A 352 -8.86 8.20 -10.24
N ASP A 353 -8.59 7.14 -9.49
CA ASP A 353 -7.27 6.91 -8.92
C ASP A 353 -6.19 6.84 -10.02
N ALA A 354 -6.47 6.14 -11.12
CA ALA A 354 -5.57 6.02 -12.25
C ALA A 354 -5.22 7.39 -12.88
N ILE A 355 -6.21 8.28 -13.04
CA ILE A 355 -5.98 9.65 -13.53
C ILE A 355 -5.13 10.43 -12.55
N VAL A 356 -5.48 10.43 -11.26
CA VAL A 356 -4.77 11.20 -10.24
C VAL A 356 -3.32 10.77 -10.15
N VAL A 357 -3.04 9.46 -10.13
CA VAL A 357 -1.67 8.93 -10.13
C VAL A 357 -0.89 9.38 -11.37
N CYS A 358 -1.48 9.30 -12.57
CA CYS A 358 -0.83 9.77 -13.80
C CYS A 358 -0.49 11.26 -13.75
N VAL A 359 -1.45 12.09 -13.33
CA VAL A 359 -1.29 13.55 -13.28
C VAL A 359 -0.26 13.96 -12.22
N VAL A 360 -0.31 13.39 -11.02
CA VAL A 360 0.63 13.72 -9.95
C VAL A 360 2.04 13.22 -10.32
N ASN A 361 2.19 12.01 -10.85
CA ASN A 361 3.48 11.49 -11.30
C ASN A 361 4.14 12.40 -12.35
N CYS A 362 3.39 12.77 -13.40
CA CYS A 362 3.90 13.63 -14.46
C CYS A 362 4.13 15.08 -13.99
N GLY A 363 3.20 15.63 -13.20
CA GLY A 363 3.33 16.96 -12.65
C GLY A 363 4.56 17.10 -11.74
N THR A 364 4.83 16.07 -10.95
CA THR A 364 6.00 16.05 -10.08
C THR A 364 7.30 15.89 -10.88
N SER A 365 7.30 15.09 -11.95
CA SER A 365 8.43 14.98 -12.87
C SER A 365 8.79 16.32 -13.51
N VAL A 366 7.79 17.08 -13.96
CA VAL A 366 7.98 18.45 -14.49
C VAL A 366 8.50 19.38 -13.39
N PHE A 367 7.94 19.31 -12.18
CA PHE A 367 8.36 20.11 -11.04
C PHE A 367 9.82 19.84 -10.64
N ALA A 368 10.22 18.57 -10.57
CA ALA A 368 11.61 18.18 -10.31
C ALA A 368 12.55 18.66 -11.43
N GLY A 369 12.09 18.67 -12.69
CA GLY A 369 12.82 19.27 -13.81
C GLY A 369 13.20 20.73 -13.54
N PHE A 370 12.26 21.56 -13.06
CA PHE A 370 12.57 22.95 -12.67
C PHE A 370 13.63 23.04 -11.56
N VAL A 371 13.58 22.15 -10.56
CA VAL A 371 14.58 22.11 -9.48
C VAL A 371 15.97 21.84 -10.06
N ILE A 372 16.12 20.75 -10.83
CA ILE A 372 17.42 20.33 -11.36
C ILE A 372 17.98 21.35 -12.35
N PHE A 373 17.17 21.83 -13.29
CA PHE A 373 17.63 22.78 -14.29
C PHE A 373 17.94 24.16 -13.73
N SER A 374 17.24 24.62 -12.69
CA SER A 374 17.63 25.86 -12.00
C SER A 374 19.05 25.77 -11.41
N ILE A 375 19.37 24.62 -10.81
CA ILE A 375 20.67 24.36 -10.18
C ILE A 375 21.77 24.11 -11.24
N LEU A 376 21.48 23.34 -12.30
CA LEU A 376 22.41 23.12 -13.41
C LEU A 376 22.71 24.42 -14.17
N GLY A 377 21.74 25.33 -14.30
CA GLY A 377 21.95 26.66 -14.89
C GLY A 377 22.99 27.48 -14.13
N HIS A 378 22.96 27.42 -12.80
CA HIS A 378 23.98 28.03 -11.95
C HIS A 378 25.37 27.39 -12.15
N MET A 379 25.43 26.06 -12.21
CA MET A 379 26.69 25.34 -12.45
C MET A 379 27.30 25.71 -13.81
N ALA A 380 26.49 25.74 -14.85
CA ALA A 380 26.88 26.18 -16.20
C ALA A 380 27.39 27.63 -16.20
N HIS A 381 26.82 28.50 -15.35
CA HIS A 381 27.26 29.87 -15.19
C HIS A 381 28.64 29.97 -14.51
N ILE A 382 28.87 29.23 -13.42
CA ILE A 382 30.14 29.24 -12.69
C ILE A 382 31.28 28.60 -13.49
N GLN A 383 31.01 27.47 -14.17
CA GLN A 383 32.01 26.75 -14.96
C GLN A 383 32.21 27.34 -16.37
N GLU A 384 31.46 28.38 -16.73
CA GLU A 384 31.46 28.97 -18.08
C GLU A 384 31.25 27.95 -19.21
N LYS A 385 30.44 26.91 -18.94
CA LYS A 385 30.14 25.82 -19.87
C LYS A 385 28.67 25.83 -20.29
N PRO A 386 28.33 25.27 -21.47
CA PRO A 386 26.93 25.07 -21.83
C PRO A 386 26.26 24.07 -20.87
N VAL A 387 24.97 24.26 -20.60
CA VAL A 387 24.18 23.40 -19.70
C VAL A 387 24.26 21.92 -20.13
N SER A 388 24.41 21.66 -21.42
CA SER A 388 24.55 20.32 -21.99
C SER A 388 25.80 19.56 -21.56
N GLU A 389 26.88 20.25 -21.19
CA GLU A 389 28.15 19.61 -20.78
C GLU A 389 28.19 19.33 -19.28
N VAL A 390 27.44 20.10 -18.48
CA VAL A 390 27.35 19.90 -17.02
C VAL A 390 26.24 18.92 -16.64
N ALA A 391 25.28 18.69 -17.53
CA ALA A 391 24.22 17.71 -17.37
C ALA A 391 24.73 16.29 -17.68
N GLN A 392 25.32 15.62 -16.69
CA GLN A 392 25.65 14.20 -16.77
C GLN A 392 24.40 13.32 -16.58
N SER A 393 24.41 12.09 -17.07
CA SER A 393 23.31 11.11 -16.91
C SER A 393 23.77 9.87 -16.13
N GLY A 394 22.81 9.09 -15.62
CA GLY A 394 23.12 7.89 -14.83
C GLY A 394 23.64 8.23 -13.44
N PHE A 395 24.24 7.23 -12.74
CA PHE A 395 24.69 7.32 -11.33
C PHE A 395 25.48 8.61 -11.03
N GLY A 396 26.16 9.15 -12.04
CA GLY A 396 26.90 10.40 -11.98
C GLY A 396 26.07 11.64 -11.67
N LEU A 397 24.81 11.72 -12.08
CA LEU A 397 24.01 12.92 -11.80
C LEU A 397 23.72 13.08 -10.30
N ALA A 398 23.27 12.01 -9.64
CA ALA A 398 22.88 12.06 -8.23
C ALA A 398 24.08 11.97 -7.27
N PHE A 399 25.12 11.19 -7.59
CA PHE A 399 26.23 10.92 -6.67
C PHE A 399 27.55 11.61 -7.02
N MET A 400 27.65 12.26 -8.19
CA MET A 400 28.84 13.02 -8.60
C MET A 400 28.49 14.50 -8.85
N ALA A 401 27.59 14.80 -9.78
CA ALA A 401 27.24 16.16 -10.16
C ALA A 401 26.49 16.92 -9.04
N TYR A 402 25.44 16.34 -8.43
CA TYR A 402 24.73 17.04 -7.36
C TYR A 402 25.60 17.32 -6.13
N PRO A 403 26.38 16.36 -5.60
CA PRO A 403 27.27 16.60 -4.46
C PRO A 403 28.30 17.69 -4.72
N GLU A 404 28.80 17.79 -5.95
CA GLU A 404 29.68 18.86 -6.39
C GLU A 404 29.01 20.24 -6.32
N ILE A 405 27.74 20.31 -6.72
CA ILE A 405 26.97 21.55 -6.65
C ILE A 405 26.66 21.91 -5.19
N ALA A 406 26.23 20.93 -4.38
CA ALA A 406 25.95 21.14 -2.97
C ALA A 406 27.19 21.66 -2.22
N ALA A 407 28.39 21.22 -2.59
CA ALA A 407 29.65 21.68 -2.02
C ALA A 407 29.99 23.15 -2.32
N GLN A 408 29.45 23.72 -3.40
CA GLN A 408 29.67 25.12 -3.79
C GLN A 408 28.67 26.08 -3.14
N LEU A 409 27.58 25.57 -2.57
CA LEU A 409 26.56 26.40 -1.92
C LEU A 409 27.00 26.83 -0.51
N PRO A 410 26.59 28.03 -0.05
CA PRO A 410 26.76 28.43 1.34
C PRO A 410 25.98 27.47 2.24
N TRP A 411 26.56 27.10 3.39
CA TRP A 411 26.04 26.03 4.25
C TRP A 411 25.87 24.69 3.52
N ALA A 412 26.86 24.31 2.71
CA ALA A 412 26.91 23.07 1.93
C ALA A 412 26.36 21.80 2.64
N PRO A 413 26.66 21.53 3.93
CA PRO A 413 26.10 20.38 4.64
C PRO A 413 24.57 20.34 4.66
N LEU A 414 23.89 21.48 4.82
CA LEU A 414 22.43 21.55 4.85
C LEU A 414 21.81 21.06 3.53
N TRP A 415 22.30 21.59 2.40
CA TRP A 415 21.78 21.24 1.07
C TRP A 415 22.02 19.77 0.74
N SER A 416 23.20 19.26 1.11
CA SER A 416 23.52 17.85 0.93
C SER A 416 22.67 16.92 1.79
N ILE A 417 22.45 17.25 3.08
CA ILE A 417 21.57 16.48 3.97
C ILE A 417 20.14 16.44 3.40
N LEU A 418 19.59 17.58 2.99
CA LEU A 418 18.23 17.64 2.43
C LEU A 418 18.13 16.77 1.17
N PHE A 419 19.09 16.87 0.26
CA PHE A 419 19.07 16.08 -0.98
C PHE A 419 19.19 14.58 -0.76
N PHE A 420 20.15 14.13 0.07
CA PHE A 420 20.31 12.70 0.32
C PHE A 420 19.20 12.14 1.19
N LEU A 421 18.62 12.94 2.09
CA LEU A 421 17.41 12.57 2.81
C LEU A 421 16.23 12.38 1.85
N MET A 422 16.07 13.26 0.87
CA MET A 422 15.07 13.12 -0.20
C MET A 422 15.30 11.83 -1.00
N LEU A 423 16.54 11.55 -1.42
CA LEU A 423 16.87 10.30 -2.14
C LEU A 423 16.56 9.05 -1.31
N VAL A 424 16.87 9.07 -0.02
CA VAL A 424 16.57 7.97 0.91
C VAL A 424 15.05 7.75 1.01
N THR A 425 14.26 8.80 1.24
CA THR A 425 12.80 8.66 1.35
C THR A 425 12.16 8.18 0.05
N LEU A 426 12.62 8.71 -1.08
CA LEU A 426 12.15 8.31 -2.42
C LEU A 426 12.46 6.83 -2.71
N ALA A 427 13.66 6.36 -2.40
CA ALA A 427 14.04 4.97 -2.63
C ALA A 427 13.30 4.00 -1.70
N ILE A 428 13.08 4.38 -0.43
CA ILE A 428 12.36 3.56 0.54
C ILE A 428 10.92 3.28 0.10
N ASP A 429 10.21 4.28 -0.44
CA ASP A 429 8.82 4.10 -0.87
C ASP A 429 8.68 3.09 -2.02
N THR A 430 9.58 3.15 -3.01
CA THR A 430 9.66 2.15 -4.08
C THR A 430 9.95 0.76 -3.52
N MET A 431 10.86 0.64 -2.54
CA MET A 431 11.17 -0.65 -1.93
C MET A 431 10.03 -1.22 -1.10
N PHE A 432 9.20 -0.38 -0.47
CA PHE A 432 7.99 -0.84 0.22
C PHE A 432 7.03 -1.53 -0.75
N ALA A 433 6.76 -0.92 -1.90
CA ALA A 433 5.86 -1.47 -2.91
C ALA A 433 6.41 -2.78 -3.52
N ALA A 434 7.69 -2.77 -3.88
CA ALA A 434 8.38 -3.92 -4.47
C ALA A 434 8.39 -5.14 -3.53
N LEU A 435 8.73 -4.93 -2.25
CA LEU A 435 8.79 -6.00 -1.27
C LEU A 435 7.40 -6.47 -0.83
N GLU A 436 6.42 -5.57 -0.71
CA GLU A 436 5.03 -5.95 -0.43
C GLU A 436 4.53 -6.91 -1.52
N LYS A 437 4.80 -6.64 -2.81
CA LYS A 437 4.44 -7.55 -3.90
C LYS A 437 4.96 -8.98 -3.67
N LEU A 438 6.24 -9.15 -3.33
CA LEU A 438 6.82 -10.48 -3.07
C LEU A 438 6.12 -11.17 -1.89
N ILE A 439 5.89 -10.41 -0.81
CA ILE A 439 5.19 -10.91 0.37
C ILE A 439 3.76 -11.32 0.02
N THR A 440 3.01 -10.49 -0.73
CA THR A 440 1.64 -10.77 -1.18
C THR A 440 1.58 -12.05 -1.99
N VAL A 441 2.51 -12.25 -2.95
CA VAL A 441 2.54 -13.48 -3.77
C VAL A 441 2.76 -14.73 -2.92
N LEU A 442 3.67 -14.68 -1.95
CA LEU A 442 3.94 -15.80 -1.06
C LEU A 442 2.77 -16.06 -0.11
N LEU A 443 2.18 -15.00 0.44
CA LEU A 443 0.99 -15.08 1.26
C LEU A 443 -0.19 -15.68 0.49
N ASP A 444 -0.45 -15.26 -0.74
CA ASP A 444 -1.53 -15.77 -1.58
C ASP A 444 -1.32 -17.24 -1.97
N ARG A 445 -0.05 -17.67 -2.10
CA ARG A 445 0.28 -19.06 -2.46
C ARG A 445 0.20 -20.02 -1.28
N PHE A 446 0.67 -19.62 -0.09
CA PHE A 446 0.67 -20.46 1.12
C PHE A 446 -0.05 -19.79 2.30
N PRO A 447 -1.32 -19.42 2.13
CA PRO A 447 -1.96 -18.53 3.09
C PRO A 447 -2.23 -19.19 4.45
N LYS A 448 -2.37 -20.53 4.51
CA LYS A 448 -2.55 -21.31 5.76
C LYS A 448 -1.38 -21.19 6.75
N TYR A 449 -0.15 -21.15 6.23
CA TYR A 449 1.07 -21.21 7.05
C TYR A 449 1.73 -19.84 7.23
N LEU A 450 1.65 -18.98 6.21
CA LEU A 450 2.42 -17.74 6.16
C LEU A 450 1.67 -16.52 6.71
N ARG A 451 0.32 -16.50 6.72
CA ARG A 451 -0.44 -15.34 7.25
C ARG A 451 -0.19 -15.09 8.73
N SER A 452 -0.28 -16.13 9.57
CA SER A 452 -0.02 -16.01 11.02
C SER A 452 1.44 -15.66 11.34
N LYS A 453 2.36 -15.97 10.41
CA LYS A 453 3.80 -15.74 10.53
C LYS A 453 4.30 -14.61 9.62
N ARG A 454 3.44 -13.67 9.22
CA ARG A 454 3.79 -12.60 8.27
C ARG A 454 5.05 -11.83 8.69
N PHE A 455 5.16 -11.46 9.97
CA PHE A 455 6.35 -10.77 10.47
C PHE A 455 7.64 -11.58 10.25
N ALA A 456 7.62 -12.86 10.60
CA ALA A 456 8.77 -13.75 10.40
C ALA A 456 9.09 -13.95 8.90
N LEU A 457 8.06 -14.00 8.04
CA LEU A 457 8.22 -14.03 6.59
C LEU A 457 8.93 -12.77 6.09
N THR A 458 8.47 -11.58 6.48
CA THR A 458 9.10 -10.30 6.12
C THR A 458 10.56 -10.27 6.55
N CYS A 459 10.87 -10.62 7.80
CA CYS A 459 12.25 -10.67 8.29
C CYS A 459 13.10 -11.67 7.49
N GLY A 460 12.59 -12.86 7.20
CA GLY A 460 13.30 -13.88 6.42
C GLY A 460 13.62 -13.41 5.00
N ILE A 461 12.68 -12.72 4.35
CA ILE A 461 12.89 -12.15 3.01
C ILE A 461 13.91 -11.01 3.06
N CYS A 462 13.84 -10.10 4.04
CA CYS A 462 14.83 -9.04 4.20
C CYS A 462 16.24 -9.59 4.41
N VAL A 463 16.41 -10.63 5.23
CA VAL A 463 17.71 -11.28 5.43
C VAL A 463 18.20 -11.95 4.13
N LEU A 464 17.31 -12.64 3.41
CA LEU A 464 17.66 -13.26 2.13
C LEU A 464 18.18 -12.25 1.11
N PHE A 465 17.45 -11.14 0.90
CA PHE A 465 17.86 -10.13 -0.06
C PHE A 465 19.03 -9.26 0.42
N TYR A 466 19.22 -9.10 1.73
CA TYR A 466 20.46 -8.54 2.27
C TYR A 466 21.68 -9.37 1.84
N LEU A 467 21.60 -10.70 1.98
CA LEU A 467 22.70 -11.59 1.59
C LEU A 467 22.97 -11.54 0.07
N PHE A 468 21.93 -11.48 -0.77
CA PHE A 468 22.12 -11.30 -2.20
C PHE A 468 22.68 -9.92 -2.56
N GLY A 469 22.23 -8.87 -1.87
CA GLY A 469 22.72 -7.50 -2.04
C GLY A 469 24.18 -7.31 -1.68
N LEU A 470 24.79 -8.19 -0.86
CA LEU A 470 26.22 -8.13 -0.53
C LEU A 470 27.12 -8.17 -1.77
N VAL A 471 26.72 -8.89 -2.83
CA VAL A 471 27.45 -8.95 -4.10
C VAL A 471 27.50 -7.56 -4.77
N SER A 472 26.41 -6.82 -4.70
CA SER A 472 26.26 -5.50 -5.31
C SER A 472 26.91 -4.35 -4.51
N VAL A 473 27.44 -4.62 -3.30
CA VAL A 473 28.25 -3.68 -2.50
C VAL A 473 29.72 -4.12 -2.37
N THR A 474 30.17 -5.00 -3.27
CA THR A 474 31.60 -5.26 -3.49
C THR A 474 32.25 -4.10 -4.25
N GLN A 475 33.58 -4.13 -4.40
CA GLN A 475 34.29 -3.15 -5.22
C GLN A 475 33.88 -3.19 -6.71
N ALA A 476 33.44 -4.35 -7.21
CA ALA A 476 32.83 -4.47 -8.53
C ALA A 476 31.29 -4.26 -8.51
N GLY A 477 30.71 -3.87 -7.38
CA GLY A 477 29.28 -3.81 -7.14
C GLY A 477 28.53 -2.95 -8.16
N ILE A 478 29.12 -1.83 -8.58
CA ILE A 478 28.52 -0.96 -9.61
C ILE A 478 28.39 -1.66 -10.96
N TYR A 479 29.33 -2.55 -11.32
CA TYR A 479 29.26 -3.33 -12.55
C TYR A 479 28.12 -4.35 -12.49
N TRP A 480 27.91 -5.00 -11.33
CA TRP A 480 26.79 -5.90 -11.08
C TRP A 480 25.45 -5.21 -11.21
N ILE A 481 25.31 -4.04 -10.56
CA ILE A 481 24.08 -3.24 -10.60
C ILE A 481 23.74 -2.85 -12.04
N HIS A 482 24.73 -2.33 -12.78
CA HIS A 482 24.55 -1.90 -14.16
C HIS A 482 24.29 -3.08 -15.12
N LEU A 483 24.87 -4.26 -14.86
CA LEU A 483 24.57 -5.47 -15.63
C LEU A 483 23.11 -5.91 -15.44
N ILE A 484 22.63 -5.94 -14.20
CA ILE A 484 21.24 -6.30 -13.87
C ILE A 484 20.27 -5.30 -14.50
N ASP A 485 20.55 -4.00 -14.38
CA ASP A 485 19.70 -2.94 -14.93
C ASP A 485 19.60 -3.06 -16.47
N HIS A 486 20.75 -3.22 -17.14
CA HIS A 486 20.81 -3.36 -18.59
C HIS A 486 19.99 -4.55 -19.13
N PHE A 487 20.19 -5.74 -18.55
CA PHE A 487 19.61 -6.97 -19.09
C PHE A 487 18.21 -7.29 -18.52
N CYS A 488 18.03 -7.23 -17.20
CA CYS A 488 16.77 -7.62 -16.58
C CYS A 488 15.72 -6.51 -16.59
N ILE A 489 16.14 -5.25 -16.40
CA ILE A 489 15.22 -4.12 -16.20
C ILE A 489 15.00 -3.34 -17.51
N GLY A 490 15.90 -3.45 -18.49
CA GLY A 490 15.84 -2.73 -19.77
C GLY A 490 14.68 -3.11 -20.71
N TRP A 491 14.65 -4.32 -21.26
CA TRP A 491 13.67 -4.67 -22.33
C TRP A 491 12.72 -5.83 -21.99
N VAL A 492 13.07 -6.65 -21.01
CA VAL A 492 12.21 -7.78 -20.59
C VAL A 492 10.84 -7.31 -20.06
N PRO A 493 10.72 -6.21 -19.28
CA PRO A 493 9.42 -5.70 -18.85
C PRO A 493 8.47 -5.35 -20.01
N ILE A 494 9.00 -4.89 -21.15
CA ILE A 494 8.20 -4.58 -22.35
C ILE A 494 7.55 -5.86 -22.91
N ILE A 495 8.28 -6.99 -22.91
CA ILE A 495 7.75 -8.30 -23.34
C ILE A 495 6.63 -8.75 -22.40
N VAL A 496 6.86 -8.64 -21.10
CA VAL A 496 5.90 -9.04 -20.08
C VAL A 496 4.60 -8.23 -20.20
N THR A 497 4.71 -6.91 -20.37
CA THR A 497 3.56 -6.02 -20.63
C THR A 497 2.80 -6.40 -21.89
N LEU A 498 3.52 -6.70 -22.97
CA LEU A 498 2.88 -7.12 -24.20
C LEU A 498 2.09 -8.41 -23.99
N LEU A 499 2.67 -9.40 -23.31
CA LEU A 499 1.98 -10.65 -22.97
C LEU A 499 0.79 -10.42 -22.04
N GLU A 500 0.89 -9.48 -21.11
CA GLU A 500 -0.20 -9.11 -20.21
C GLU A 500 -1.38 -8.50 -20.98
N LEU A 501 -1.11 -7.53 -21.85
CA LEU A 501 -2.11 -6.93 -22.74
C LEU A 501 -2.77 -7.98 -23.63
N MET A 502 -1.98 -8.84 -24.27
CA MET A 502 -2.50 -9.93 -25.10
C MET A 502 -3.37 -10.90 -24.28
N GLY A 503 -2.96 -11.20 -23.06
CA GLY A 503 -3.67 -12.06 -22.14
C GLY A 503 -5.04 -11.52 -21.74
N VAL A 504 -5.11 -10.24 -21.36
CA VAL A 504 -6.38 -9.61 -20.94
C VAL A 504 -7.26 -9.24 -22.13
N SER A 505 -6.70 -8.63 -23.18
CA SER A 505 -7.46 -8.11 -24.32
C SER A 505 -7.96 -9.20 -25.26
N TRP A 506 -7.12 -10.19 -25.58
CA TRP A 506 -7.43 -11.21 -26.60
C TRP A 506 -7.84 -12.55 -26.01
N LEU A 507 -7.14 -13.06 -24.98
CA LEU A 507 -7.45 -14.39 -24.43
C LEU A 507 -8.61 -14.35 -23.43
N TYR A 508 -8.53 -13.50 -22.41
CA TYR A 508 -9.63 -13.30 -21.45
C TYR A 508 -10.83 -12.62 -22.11
N GLY A 509 -10.54 -11.71 -23.03
CA GLY A 509 -11.51 -11.00 -23.85
C GLY A 509 -11.89 -9.64 -23.26
N ILE A 510 -11.61 -8.58 -24.01
CA ILE A 510 -11.82 -7.19 -23.57
C ILE A 510 -13.26 -6.88 -23.15
N ASN A 511 -14.27 -7.47 -23.82
CA ASN A 511 -15.67 -7.27 -23.46
C ASN A 511 -16.03 -7.90 -22.11
N ARG A 512 -15.35 -9.00 -21.74
CA ARG A 512 -15.53 -9.65 -20.44
C ARG A 512 -14.92 -8.77 -19.35
N PHE A 513 -13.71 -8.26 -19.60
CA PHE A 513 -13.00 -7.37 -18.70
C PHE A 513 -13.73 -6.04 -18.47
N ILE A 514 -14.28 -5.42 -19.51
CA ILE A 514 -15.09 -4.20 -19.37
C ILE A 514 -16.27 -4.41 -18.43
N LYS A 515 -16.99 -5.52 -18.58
CA LYS A 515 -18.11 -5.83 -17.67
C LYS A 515 -17.64 -6.10 -16.24
N ASP A 516 -16.41 -6.61 -16.05
CA ASP A 516 -15.81 -6.78 -14.72
C ASP A 516 -15.51 -5.42 -14.06
N ILE A 517 -15.08 -4.44 -14.87
CA ILE A 517 -14.89 -3.06 -14.42
C ILE A 517 -16.24 -2.39 -14.12
N GLU A 518 -17.25 -2.59 -14.95
CA GLU A 518 -18.60 -2.03 -14.73
C GLU A 518 -19.23 -2.56 -13.42
N MET A 519 -18.91 -3.79 -13.01
CA MET A 519 -19.31 -4.31 -11.69
C MET A 519 -18.67 -3.54 -10.51
N MET A 520 -17.51 -2.91 -10.71
CA MET A 520 -16.81 -2.14 -9.68
C MET A 520 -17.24 -0.67 -9.66
N ILE A 521 -17.15 0.02 -10.81
CA ILE A 521 -17.32 1.49 -10.91
C ILE A 521 -18.65 1.94 -11.51
N GLY A 522 -19.55 1.00 -11.81
CA GLY A 522 -20.82 1.22 -12.49
C GLY A 522 -20.71 1.27 -14.03
N GLU A 523 -21.85 1.18 -14.70
CA GLU A 523 -21.95 1.26 -16.17
C GLU A 523 -21.54 2.65 -16.69
N ARG A 524 -20.96 2.68 -17.90
CA ARG A 524 -20.47 3.91 -18.56
C ARG A 524 -20.92 3.99 -20.01
N ASN A 525 -20.88 5.20 -20.56
CA ASN A 525 -21.28 5.45 -21.95
C ASN A 525 -20.41 4.70 -22.96
N TRP A 526 -20.99 4.35 -24.10
CA TRP A 526 -20.26 3.64 -25.17
C TRP A 526 -19.01 4.38 -25.67
N LEU A 527 -19.05 5.71 -25.79
CA LEU A 527 -17.89 6.51 -26.20
C LEU A 527 -16.70 6.38 -25.23
N PHE A 528 -16.99 6.30 -23.93
CA PHE A 528 -15.96 6.10 -22.92
C PHE A 528 -15.22 4.78 -23.16
N TRP A 529 -15.97 3.70 -23.36
CA TRP A 529 -15.38 2.38 -23.62
C TRP A 529 -14.72 2.25 -24.99
N LEU A 530 -15.15 3.02 -26.00
CA LEU A 530 -14.52 3.00 -27.32
C LEU A 530 -13.04 3.37 -27.25
N TRP A 531 -12.69 4.40 -26.48
CA TRP A 531 -11.30 4.83 -26.29
C TRP A 531 -10.44 3.73 -25.65
N TRP A 532 -10.88 3.17 -24.53
CA TRP A 532 -10.14 2.11 -23.83
C TRP A 532 -10.03 0.83 -24.67
N ARG A 533 -11.07 0.50 -25.43
CA ARG A 533 -11.04 -0.63 -26.39
C ARG A 533 -9.98 -0.42 -27.45
N ALA A 534 -9.93 0.77 -28.07
CA ALA A 534 -8.91 1.08 -29.06
C ALA A 534 -7.50 0.99 -28.47
N CYS A 535 -7.31 1.50 -27.24
CA CYS A 535 -6.03 1.46 -26.54
C CYS A 535 -5.57 0.02 -26.26
N TRP A 536 -6.36 -0.74 -25.50
CA TRP A 536 -5.98 -2.08 -25.04
C TRP A 536 -5.95 -3.14 -26.13
N PHE A 537 -6.79 -3.02 -27.17
CA PHE A 537 -6.85 -4.02 -28.23
C PHE A 537 -5.87 -3.77 -29.37
N PHE A 538 -5.51 -2.50 -29.64
CA PHE A 538 -4.71 -2.14 -30.82
C PHE A 538 -3.57 -1.16 -30.55
N ILE A 539 -3.86 0.04 -30.02
CA ILE A 539 -2.87 1.14 -29.97
C ILE A 539 -1.70 0.78 -29.07
N THR A 540 -1.97 0.41 -27.81
CA THR A 540 -0.91 0.11 -26.83
C THR A 540 -0.13 -1.16 -27.19
N PRO A 541 -0.76 -2.30 -27.58
CA PRO A 541 -0.01 -3.47 -28.04
C PRO A 541 0.89 -3.20 -29.26
N CYS A 542 0.40 -2.43 -30.24
CA CYS A 542 1.19 -2.07 -31.42
C CYS A 542 2.39 -1.21 -31.03
N LEU A 543 2.19 -0.21 -30.17
CA LEU A 543 3.26 0.62 -29.64
C LEU A 543 4.31 -0.23 -28.89
N MET A 544 3.88 -1.11 -27.98
CA MET A 544 4.78 -2.00 -27.24
C MET A 544 5.58 -2.93 -28.18
N ALA A 545 4.95 -3.45 -29.23
CA ALA A 545 5.64 -4.26 -30.23
C ALA A 545 6.69 -3.46 -31.02
N VAL A 546 6.37 -2.21 -31.42
CA VAL A 546 7.31 -1.31 -32.09
C VAL A 546 8.49 -0.98 -31.17
N LEU A 547 8.24 -0.65 -29.91
CA LEU A 547 9.28 -0.35 -28.93
C LEU A 547 10.16 -1.58 -28.67
N LEU A 548 9.57 -2.77 -28.57
CA LEU A 548 10.31 -4.02 -28.41
C LEU A 548 11.22 -4.30 -29.61
N ILE A 549 10.69 -4.24 -30.84
CA ILE A 549 11.47 -4.47 -32.05
C ILE A 549 12.63 -3.49 -32.11
N TRP A 550 12.38 -2.21 -31.86
CA TRP A 550 13.43 -1.21 -31.85
C TRP A 550 14.47 -1.45 -30.75
N SER A 551 14.03 -1.80 -29.54
CA SER A 551 14.95 -2.10 -28.43
C SER A 551 15.86 -3.28 -28.78
N LEU A 552 15.33 -4.32 -29.40
CA LEU A 552 16.09 -5.48 -29.86
C LEU A 552 17.06 -5.15 -31.00
N THR A 553 16.70 -4.27 -31.95
CA THR A 553 17.59 -3.88 -33.06
C THR A 553 18.69 -2.89 -32.65
N THR A 554 18.48 -2.15 -31.56
CA THR A 554 19.45 -1.19 -31.01
C THR A 554 20.26 -1.74 -29.84
N LEU A 555 20.14 -3.03 -29.56
CA LEU A 555 20.87 -3.70 -28.48
C LEU A 555 22.38 -3.63 -28.74
N ALA A 556 23.10 -2.97 -27.84
CA ALA A 556 24.54 -2.90 -27.84
C ALA A 556 25.08 -3.47 -26.52
N PRO A 557 26.28 -4.08 -26.51
CA PRO A 557 26.91 -4.54 -25.27
C PRO A 557 26.99 -3.41 -24.23
N PRO A 558 26.69 -3.69 -22.96
CA PRO A 558 26.83 -2.68 -21.91
C PRO A 558 28.28 -2.26 -21.76
N THR A 559 28.49 -0.97 -21.46
CA THR A 559 29.78 -0.39 -21.07
C THR A 559 29.55 0.51 -19.88
N TYR A 560 30.52 0.59 -18.96
CA TYR A 560 30.45 1.48 -17.81
C TYR A 560 31.61 2.47 -17.88
N GLY A 561 31.31 3.71 -18.31
CA GLY A 561 32.34 4.68 -18.66
C GLY A 561 33.23 4.14 -19.78
N PRO A 562 34.58 4.18 -19.65
CA PRO A 562 35.50 3.61 -20.63
C PRO A 562 35.71 2.08 -20.49
N VAL A 563 35.06 1.43 -19.51
CA VAL A 563 35.31 0.00 -19.21
C VAL A 563 34.32 -0.90 -19.96
N GLU A 564 34.87 -1.81 -20.77
CA GLU A 564 34.10 -2.85 -21.47
C GLU A 564 33.80 -4.05 -20.57
N TYR A 565 32.63 -4.67 -20.75
CA TYR A 565 32.25 -5.85 -19.98
C TYR A 565 32.88 -7.13 -20.55
N PRO A 566 33.37 -8.04 -19.69
CA PRO A 566 33.91 -9.31 -20.15
C PRO A 566 32.83 -10.21 -20.73
N VAL A 567 33.21 -11.09 -21.66
CA VAL A 567 32.27 -11.96 -22.40
C VAL A 567 31.44 -12.86 -21.48
N TRP A 568 32.02 -13.34 -20.38
CA TRP A 568 31.27 -14.16 -19.41
C TRP A 568 30.17 -13.37 -18.70
N ALA A 569 30.37 -12.07 -18.45
CA ALA A 569 29.36 -11.22 -17.82
C ALA A 569 28.20 -10.95 -18.77
N ILE A 570 28.50 -10.73 -20.06
CA ILE A 570 27.48 -10.62 -21.11
C ILE A 570 26.69 -11.93 -21.23
N ALA A 571 27.38 -13.08 -21.26
CA ALA A 571 26.73 -14.40 -21.30
C ALA A 571 25.84 -14.62 -20.07
N LEU A 572 26.30 -14.22 -18.88
CA LEU A 572 25.53 -14.28 -17.65
C LEU A 572 24.27 -13.40 -17.72
N GLY A 573 24.36 -12.19 -18.28
CA GLY A 573 23.21 -11.31 -18.52
C GLY A 573 22.13 -11.98 -19.38
N TRP A 574 22.53 -12.64 -20.47
CA TRP A 574 21.61 -13.45 -21.29
C TRP A 574 21.00 -14.63 -20.51
N CYS A 575 21.78 -15.31 -19.68
CA CYS A 575 21.27 -16.38 -18.82
C CYS A 575 20.22 -15.86 -17.83
N MET A 576 20.42 -14.68 -17.22
CA MET A 576 19.43 -14.07 -16.32
C MET A 576 18.09 -13.81 -17.03
N ILE A 577 18.14 -13.32 -18.27
CA ILE A 577 16.95 -13.08 -19.09
C ILE A 577 16.22 -14.37 -19.42
N ILE A 578 16.94 -15.38 -19.90
CA ILE A 578 16.37 -16.69 -20.21
C ILE A 578 15.70 -17.27 -18.97
N PHE A 579 16.35 -17.15 -17.81
CA PHE A 579 15.79 -17.60 -16.53
C PHE A 579 14.47 -16.90 -16.16
N CYS A 580 14.33 -15.60 -16.38
CA CYS A 580 13.06 -14.89 -16.14
C CYS A 580 11.97 -15.31 -17.13
N ILE A 581 12.28 -15.36 -18.43
CA ILE A 581 11.29 -15.56 -19.49
C ILE A 581 10.84 -17.02 -19.61
N MET A 582 11.71 -17.99 -19.32
CA MET A 582 11.40 -19.42 -19.51
C MET A 582 10.19 -19.92 -18.71
N TRP A 583 9.83 -19.25 -17.62
CA TRP A 583 8.66 -19.62 -16.81
C TRP A 583 7.34 -19.41 -17.55
N VAL A 584 7.26 -18.49 -18.51
CA VAL A 584 6.06 -18.29 -19.34
C VAL A 584 5.72 -19.57 -20.13
N PRO A 585 6.60 -20.11 -20.99
CA PRO A 585 6.30 -21.35 -21.71
C PRO A 585 6.25 -22.58 -20.81
N ILE A 586 7.09 -22.68 -19.76
CA ILE A 586 7.07 -23.84 -18.85
C ILE A 586 5.71 -23.95 -18.15
N VAL A 587 5.21 -22.87 -17.56
CA VAL A 587 3.91 -22.87 -16.89
C VAL A 587 2.78 -23.11 -17.89
N ALA A 588 2.86 -22.55 -19.10
CA ALA A 588 1.88 -22.82 -20.15
C ALA A 588 1.82 -24.32 -20.50
N VAL A 589 2.96 -24.98 -20.70
CA VAL A 589 3.02 -26.43 -20.98
C VAL A 589 2.46 -27.24 -19.81
N VAL A 590 2.85 -26.93 -18.58
CA VAL A 590 2.33 -27.63 -17.38
C VAL A 590 0.81 -27.51 -17.29
N ARG A 591 0.26 -26.31 -17.52
CA ARG A 591 -1.18 -26.05 -17.47
C ARG A 591 -1.94 -26.74 -18.60
N VAL A 592 -1.38 -26.79 -19.81
CA VAL A 592 -1.98 -27.53 -20.93
C VAL A 592 -1.95 -29.04 -20.68
N VAL A 593 -0.89 -29.58 -20.10
CA VAL A 593 -0.81 -31.03 -19.79
C VAL A 593 -1.84 -31.42 -18.72
N GLN A 594 -2.02 -30.58 -17.71
CA GLN A 594 -2.99 -30.77 -16.61
C GLN A 594 -4.45 -30.51 -17.02
N ALA A 595 -4.69 -29.80 -18.12
CA ALA A 595 -6.04 -29.49 -18.57
C ALA A 595 -6.79 -30.75 -19.03
N GLU A 596 -8.08 -30.81 -18.70
CA GLU A 596 -8.99 -31.88 -19.13
C GLU A 596 -9.30 -31.73 -20.62
N GLY A 597 -9.17 -32.83 -21.38
CA GLY A 597 -9.43 -32.84 -22.81
C GLY A 597 -8.79 -34.03 -23.52
N SER A 598 -9.48 -34.58 -24.53
CA SER A 598 -9.03 -35.74 -25.30
C SER A 598 -8.04 -35.35 -26.43
N THR A 599 -8.14 -34.13 -26.93
CA THR A 599 -7.29 -33.58 -27.99
C THR A 599 -6.45 -32.41 -27.48
N LEU A 600 -5.27 -32.19 -28.09
CA LEU A 600 -4.40 -31.05 -27.74
C LEU A 600 -5.14 -29.71 -27.84
N TRP A 601 -6.00 -29.53 -28.85
CA TRP A 601 -6.78 -28.31 -29.00
C TRP A 601 -7.79 -28.09 -27.87
N GLN A 602 -8.48 -29.15 -27.42
CA GLN A 602 -9.37 -29.07 -26.26
C GLN A 602 -8.61 -28.69 -24.99
N LYS A 603 -7.42 -29.27 -24.78
CA LYS A 603 -6.56 -28.95 -23.63
C LYS A 603 -6.06 -27.51 -23.65
N VAL A 604 -5.63 -27.01 -24.81
CA VAL A 604 -5.23 -25.60 -24.98
C VAL A 604 -6.42 -24.67 -24.75
N SER A 605 -7.57 -24.98 -25.34
CA SER A 605 -8.79 -24.19 -25.14
C SER A 605 -9.23 -24.16 -23.66
N ALA A 606 -9.12 -25.28 -22.95
CA ALA A 606 -9.43 -25.36 -21.52
C ALA A 606 -8.42 -24.59 -20.66
N ALA A 607 -7.13 -24.60 -21.01
CA ALA A 607 -6.09 -23.84 -20.33
C ALA A 607 -6.19 -22.32 -20.56
N CYS A 608 -6.79 -21.88 -21.68
CA CYS A 608 -7.12 -20.48 -21.96
C CYS A 608 -8.42 -20.02 -21.29
N ALA A 609 -9.30 -20.96 -20.90
CA ALA A 609 -10.52 -20.62 -20.19
C ALA A 609 -10.22 -20.27 -18.73
N SER A 610 -10.97 -19.31 -18.19
CA SER A 610 -10.84 -18.90 -16.79
C SER A 610 -11.07 -20.07 -15.85
N ALA A 611 -10.29 -20.12 -14.77
CA ALA A 611 -10.40 -21.18 -13.77
C ALA A 611 -11.81 -21.19 -13.14
N PRO A 612 -12.32 -22.35 -12.68
CA PRO A 612 -13.66 -22.44 -12.10
C PRO A 612 -13.88 -21.54 -10.88
N ASP A 613 -12.81 -21.25 -10.14
CA ASP A 613 -12.80 -20.38 -8.97
C ASP A 613 -12.54 -18.90 -9.28
N TRP A 614 -12.34 -18.53 -10.56
CA TRP A 614 -12.12 -17.16 -11.00
C TRP A 614 -13.34 -16.26 -10.75
N GLY A 615 -13.06 -15.00 -10.40
CA GLY A 615 -14.03 -13.97 -10.12
C GLY A 615 -13.65 -13.15 -8.89
N PRO A 616 -14.53 -12.25 -8.42
CA PRO A 616 -14.33 -11.51 -7.19
C PRO A 616 -14.07 -12.44 -6.01
N TYR A 617 -13.11 -12.08 -5.15
CA TYR A 617 -12.71 -12.91 -4.01
C TYR A 617 -13.87 -13.13 -3.02
N LEU A 618 -14.57 -12.06 -2.65
CA LEU A 618 -15.71 -12.14 -1.72
C LEU A 618 -16.99 -12.57 -2.46
N GLU A 619 -17.72 -13.51 -1.88
CA GLU A 619 -18.94 -14.07 -2.49
C GLU A 619 -20.02 -13.01 -2.72
N GLN A 620 -20.15 -12.04 -1.82
CA GLN A 620 -21.07 -10.90 -1.96
C GLN A 620 -20.86 -10.09 -3.26
N HIS A 621 -19.64 -10.07 -3.80
CA HIS A 621 -19.30 -9.32 -5.01
C HIS A 621 -19.39 -10.16 -6.29
N ARG A 622 -19.59 -11.49 -6.19
CA ARG A 622 -19.64 -12.38 -7.37
C ARG A 622 -20.88 -12.16 -8.24
N GLY A 623 -21.95 -11.58 -7.68
CA GLY A 623 -23.21 -11.32 -8.39
C GLY A 623 -23.78 -12.56 -9.10
N GLU A 624 -24.71 -12.37 -10.04
CA GLU A 624 -25.25 -13.50 -10.83
C GLU A 624 -24.22 -14.10 -11.80
N ARG A 625 -23.27 -13.27 -12.25
CA ARG A 625 -22.31 -13.62 -13.31
C ARG A 625 -21.23 -14.61 -12.86
N TYR A 626 -20.78 -14.53 -11.61
CA TYR A 626 -19.77 -15.44 -11.04
C TYR A 626 -20.36 -16.33 -9.92
N ARG A 627 -21.69 -16.45 -9.86
CA ARG A 627 -22.36 -17.34 -8.91
C ARG A 627 -21.97 -18.78 -9.21
N LYS A 628 -21.41 -19.50 -8.23
CA LYS A 628 -21.18 -20.94 -8.37
C LYS A 628 -22.55 -21.60 -8.55
N ARG A 629 -22.76 -22.29 -9.68
CA ARG A 629 -23.91 -23.18 -9.84
C ARG A 629 -23.61 -24.44 -9.03
N PRO A 630 -24.50 -24.90 -8.14
CA PRO A 630 -24.28 -26.19 -7.48
C PRO A 630 -24.23 -27.27 -8.55
N ASN A 631 -23.12 -28.02 -8.62
CA ASN A 631 -23.02 -29.19 -9.49
C ASN A 631 -24.00 -30.24 -8.96
N SER A 632 -24.83 -30.80 -9.85
CA SER A 632 -25.86 -31.80 -9.54
C SER A 632 -25.31 -33.18 -9.14
N THR A 633 -24.14 -33.25 -8.52
CA THR A 633 -23.55 -34.48 -7.95
C THR A 633 -22.61 -34.23 -6.76
N GLU A 634 -22.45 -32.99 -6.30
CA GLU A 634 -21.94 -32.74 -4.94
C GLU A 634 -23.14 -32.76 -4.00
N VAL A 635 -23.37 -33.90 -3.35
CA VAL A 635 -24.12 -33.90 -2.10
C VAL A 635 -23.27 -33.11 -1.12
N SER A 636 -23.60 -31.85 -0.93
CA SER A 636 -23.22 -31.09 0.24
C SER A 636 -23.46 -31.97 1.46
N HIS A 637 -22.45 -32.18 2.31
CA HIS A 637 -22.67 -32.64 3.68
C HIS A 637 -23.31 -31.53 4.54
N GLY A 638 -24.28 -30.80 3.97
CA GLY A 638 -25.34 -30.14 4.70
C GLY A 638 -26.54 -31.07 4.60
N VAL A 639 -26.89 -31.71 5.72
CA VAL A 639 -28.17 -32.43 5.81
C VAL A 639 -29.26 -31.37 5.79
N GLN A 640 -29.80 -31.07 4.60
CA GLN A 640 -31.02 -30.28 4.49
C GLN A 640 -32.20 -31.21 4.79
N LEU A 641 -32.52 -31.39 6.07
CA LEU A 641 -33.74 -32.05 6.51
C LEU A 641 -34.92 -31.09 6.28
N LEU A 642 -35.43 -31.07 5.04
CA LEU A 642 -36.76 -30.55 4.75
C LEU A 642 -37.78 -31.55 5.29
N ALA A 643 -38.12 -31.41 6.58
CA ALA A 643 -39.25 -32.12 7.17
C ALA A 643 -40.56 -31.50 6.65
N THR A 644 -41.00 -31.91 5.46
CA THR A 644 -42.33 -31.55 4.92
C THR A 644 -43.44 -32.48 5.44
N HIS A 645 -43.24 -33.13 6.59
CA HIS A 645 -44.25 -34.00 7.22
C HIS A 645 -44.78 -33.40 8.52
N PRO A 646 -46.12 -33.30 8.74
CA PRO A 646 -46.69 -32.56 9.86
C PRO A 646 -46.57 -33.22 11.25
N LYS A 647 -45.63 -34.14 11.48
CA LYS A 647 -45.49 -34.89 12.75
C LYS A 647 -44.06 -35.37 13.00
N CYS A 648 -43.14 -34.47 13.30
CA CYS A 648 -41.86 -34.83 13.90
C CYS A 648 -41.78 -34.14 15.27
N GLU A 649 -42.21 -34.86 16.31
CA GLU A 649 -42.40 -34.33 17.68
C GLU A 649 -41.07 -34.02 18.41
N THR A 650 -39.91 -34.52 17.96
CA THR A 650 -38.61 -34.24 18.62
C THR A 650 -37.43 -34.62 17.71
N LEU A 651 -36.49 -33.71 17.49
CA LEU A 651 -35.26 -33.95 16.70
C LEU A 651 -34.00 -33.69 17.56
N HIS A 652 -33.14 -34.71 17.70
CA HIS A 652 -31.84 -34.58 18.35
C HIS A 652 -30.72 -34.63 17.32
N VAL A 653 -29.86 -33.60 17.30
CA VAL A 653 -28.69 -33.52 16.41
C VAL A 653 -27.41 -33.38 17.23
N THR A 654 -26.43 -34.22 16.93
CA THR A 654 -25.10 -34.22 17.56
C THR A 654 -24.06 -34.07 16.44
N VAL A 655 -23.30 -32.98 16.48
CA VAL A 655 -22.23 -32.64 15.51
C VAL A 655 -22.73 -32.45 14.08
N ALA A 656 -22.95 -31.19 13.69
CA ALA A 656 -23.32 -30.83 12.32
C ALA A 656 -22.50 -29.62 11.83
N ASP A 657 -21.94 -29.73 10.61
CA ASP A 657 -21.15 -28.64 10.02
C ASP A 657 -22.07 -27.51 9.52
N ASP A 658 -23.09 -27.83 8.72
CA ASP A 658 -24.13 -26.90 8.28
C ASP A 658 -25.52 -27.53 8.41
N LEU A 659 -26.35 -27.01 9.31
CA LEU A 659 -27.72 -27.50 9.54
C LEU A 659 -28.75 -26.39 9.32
N SER A 660 -29.78 -26.66 8.51
CA SER A 660 -30.96 -25.80 8.38
C SER A 660 -32.21 -26.57 8.76
N VAL A 661 -32.94 -26.10 9.78
CA VAL A 661 -34.17 -26.75 10.27
C VAL A 661 -35.34 -25.78 10.18
N THR A 662 -36.47 -26.25 9.66
CA THR A 662 -37.69 -25.45 9.52
C THR A 662 -38.91 -26.23 10.06
N GLY A 663 -39.69 -25.65 10.98
CA GLY A 663 -40.99 -26.20 11.38
C GLY A 663 -40.94 -27.46 12.24
N VAL A 664 -40.14 -27.46 13.31
CA VAL A 664 -40.02 -28.59 14.26
C VAL A 664 -40.52 -28.14 15.64
N GLU A 665 -41.30 -28.97 16.34
CA GLU A 665 -41.80 -28.64 17.69
C GLU A 665 -40.62 -28.54 18.69
N ASP A 666 -39.86 -29.63 18.88
CA ASP A 666 -38.71 -29.67 19.79
C ASP A 666 -37.39 -30.01 19.06
N LEU A 667 -36.39 -29.12 19.17
CA LEU A 667 -35.05 -29.32 18.58
C LEU A 667 -33.95 -29.17 19.64
N ASN A 668 -33.08 -30.16 19.74
CA ASN A 668 -31.90 -30.11 20.61
C ASN A 668 -30.62 -30.37 19.81
N VAL A 669 -29.71 -29.39 19.82
CA VAL A 669 -28.46 -29.40 19.05
C VAL A 669 -27.25 -29.27 19.96
N THR A 670 -26.28 -30.17 19.76
CA THR A 670 -24.98 -30.12 20.45
C THR A 670 -23.84 -30.08 19.42
N GLY A 671 -23.03 -29.03 19.45
CA GLY A 671 -21.87 -28.86 18.56
C GLY A 671 -22.23 -28.60 17.11
N ALA A 672 -22.56 -27.35 16.74
CA ALA A 672 -22.80 -26.98 15.34
C ALA A 672 -21.84 -25.88 14.86
N GLU A 673 -21.22 -26.05 13.67
CA GLU A 673 -20.40 -24.97 13.10
C GLU A 673 -21.28 -23.84 12.55
N SER A 674 -22.30 -24.17 11.75
CA SER A 674 -23.34 -23.23 11.33
C SER A 674 -24.75 -23.83 11.46
N LEU A 675 -25.66 -23.09 12.10
CA LEU A 675 -27.03 -23.51 12.35
C LEU A 675 -28.02 -22.39 11.99
N SER A 676 -28.99 -22.71 11.13
CA SER A 676 -30.12 -21.83 10.82
C SER A 676 -31.43 -22.52 11.19
N VAL A 677 -32.23 -21.88 12.03
CA VAL A 677 -33.51 -22.44 12.50
C VAL A 677 -34.63 -21.44 12.29
N THR A 678 -35.72 -21.86 11.66
CA THR A 678 -36.90 -21.02 11.46
C THR A 678 -38.18 -21.72 11.92
N GLY A 679 -38.95 -21.09 12.82
CA GLY A 679 -40.24 -21.58 13.29
C GLY A 679 -40.12 -22.87 14.09
N VAL A 680 -39.66 -22.77 15.33
CA VAL A 680 -39.57 -23.88 16.28
C VAL A 680 -40.24 -23.50 17.59
N ASP A 681 -40.86 -24.46 18.28
CA ASP A 681 -41.52 -24.15 19.56
C ASP A 681 -40.45 -24.08 20.66
N CYS A 682 -39.69 -25.16 20.86
CA CYS A 682 -38.59 -25.20 21.84
C CYS A 682 -37.24 -25.58 21.20
N LEU A 683 -36.23 -24.74 21.40
CA LEU A 683 -34.86 -24.94 20.91
C LEU A 683 -33.84 -24.88 22.04
N SER A 684 -33.05 -25.94 22.20
CA SER A 684 -31.92 -25.99 23.13
C SER A 684 -30.61 -26.24 22.38
N ILE A 685 -29.62 -25.37 22.59
CA ILE A 685 -28.33 -25.40 21.90
C ILE A 685 -27.18 -25.33 22.88
N THR A 686 -26.21 -26.24 22.71
CA THR A 686 -24.94 -26.21 23.45
C THR A 686 -23.77 -26.24 22.48
N GLY A 687 -22.96 -25.18 22.45
CA GLY A 687 -21.76 -25.08 21.61
C GLY A 687 -22.06 -24.87 20.13
N ALA A 688 -22.11 -23.61 19.67
CA ALA A 688 -22.28 -23.28 18.25
C ALA A 688 -21.44 -22.08 17.80
N ASN A 689 -20.81 -22.15 16.62
CA ASN A 689 -19.92 -21.08 16.14
C ASN A 689 -20.67 -19.97 15.37
N GLY A 690 -21.74 -20.31 14.66
CA GLY A 690 -22.60 -19.37 13.96
C GLY A 690 -24.06 -19.81 13.95
N LEU A 691 -24.92 -19.06 14.62
CA LEU A 691 -26.31 -19.43 14.85
C LEU A 691 -27.26 -18.30 14.43
N SER A 692 -28.23 -18.60 13.56
CA SER A 692 -29.36 -17.70 13.29
C SER A 692 -30.70 -18.39 13.61
N VAL A 693 -31.48 -17.79 14.51
CA VAL A 693 -32.82 -18.28 14.87
C VAL A 693 -33.87 -17.24 14.49
N THR A 694 -34.94 -17.66 13.82
CA THR A 694 -36.07 -16.81 13.46
C THR A 694 -37.39 -17.45 13.88
N GLY A 695 -38.11 -16.84 14.83
CA GLY A 695 -39.36 -17.39 15.35
C GLY A 695 -39.15 -18.60 16.25
N ALA A 696 -38.97 -18.37 17.55
CA ALA A 696 -38.92 -19.42 18.56
C ALA A 696 -39.78 -19.07 19.80
N GLU A 697 -40.64 -19.98 20.27
CA GLU A 697 -41.39 -19.72 21.51
C GLU A 697 -40.46 -19.77 22.74
N CYS A 698 -39.56 -20.77 22.79
CA CYS A 698 -38.59 -20.94 23.87
C CYS A 698 -37.19 -21.28 23.31
N LEU A 699 -36.20 -20.43 23.58
CA LEU A 699 -34.81 -20.60 23.14
C LEU A 699 -33.82 -20.59 24.31
N SER A 700 -33.03 -21.65 24.44
CA SER A 700 -31.94 -21.75 25.42
C SER A 700 -30.61 -22.03 24.73
N VAL A 701 -29.62 -21.14 24.94
CA VAL A 701 -28.31 -21.23 24.30
C VAL A 701 -27.19 -21.15 25.35
N THR A 702 -26.22 -22.06 25.25
CA THR A 702 -25.01 -22.05 26.08
C THR A 702 -23.76 -22.17 25.21
N GLY A 703 -22.84 -21.20 25.34
CA GLY A 703 -21.53 -21.24 24.69
C GLY A 703 -21.58 -21.05 23.17
N ALA A 704 -21.99 -19.87 22.70
CA ALA A 704 -22.06 -19.56 21.27
C ALA A 704 -21.05 -18.46 20.87
N GLU A 705 -20.25 -18.67 19.81
CA GLU A 705 -19.33 -17.62 19.32
C GLU A 705 -20.08 -16.50 18.56
N GLY A 706 -21.24 -16.81 17.98
CA GLY A 706 -22.05 -15.82 17.29
C GLY A 706 -23.51 -16.25 17.15
N LEU A 707 -24.43 -15.47 17.73
CA LEU A 707 -25.86 -15.74 17.75
C LEU A 707 -26.66 -14.52 17.29
N SER A 708 -27.52 -14.70 16.29
CA SER A 708 -28.55 -13.72 15.90
C SER A 708 -29.96 -14.31 16.06
N VAL A 709 -30.79 -13.67 16.86
CA VAL A 709 -32.19 -14.09 17.12
C VAL A 709 -33.14 -13.03 16.62
N THR A 710 -34.18 -13.44 15.89
CA THR A 710 -35.26 -12.55 15.42
C THR A 710 -36.62 -13.14 15.78
N GLY A 711 -37.38 -12.47 16.65
CA GLY A 711 -38.70 -12.93 17.11
C GLY A 711 -38.61 -14.15 18.01
N ALA A 712 -38.41 -13.95 19.31
CA ALA A 712 -38.46 -15.02 20.31
C ALA A 712 -39.30 -14.64 21.54
N ASP A 713 -40.25 -15.49 21.95
CA ASP A 713 -41.11 -15.17 23.09
C ASP A 713 -40.33 -15.33 24.41
N GLY A 714 -39.47 -16.34 24.52
CA GLY A 714 -38.53 -16.52 25.62
C GLY A 714 -37.12 -16.89 25.16
N LEU A 715 -36.12 -16.11 25.57
CA LEU A 715 -34.70 -16.37 25.28
C LEU A 715 -33.84 -16.35 26.56
N SER A 716 -33.06 -17.42 26.75
CA SER A 716 -32.01 -17.50 27.77
C SER A 716 -30.66 -17.82 27.12
N ALA A 717 -29.68 -16.93 27.30
CA ALA A 717 -28.35 -17.08 26.74
C ALA A 717 -27.25 -16.93 27.81
N THR A 718 -26.29 -17.86 27.79
CA THR A 718 -25.14 -17.86 28.69
C THR A 718 -23.83 -18.08 27.93
N GLY A 719 -22.84 -17.20 28.15
CA GLY A 719 -21.48 -17.39 27.64
C GLY A 719 -21.37 -17.23 26.12
N ALA A 720 -22.01 -16.21 25.54
CA ALA A 720 -21.93 -15.94 24.11
C ALA A 720 -20.95 -14.80 23.81
N GLU A 721 -20.06 -14.95 22.83
CA GLU A 721 -19.13 -13.87 22.45
C GLU A 721 -19.90 -12.71 21.79
N PHE A 722 -20.77 -13.02 20.82
CA PHE A 722 -21.61 -12.03 20.15
C PHE A 722 -23.07 -12.45 20.12
N LEU A 723 -23.96 -11.60 20.63
CA LEU A 723 -25.41 -11.83 20.65
C LEU A 723 -26.17 -10.62 20.07
N GLY A 724 -26.88 -10.85 18.96
CA GLY A 724 -27.83 -9.90 18.38
C GLY A 724 -29.26 -10.38 18.56
N VAL A 725 -30.13 -9.55 19.15
CA VAL A 725 -31.55 -9.89 19.35
C VAL A 725 -32.43 -8.80 18.75
N THR A 726 -33.43 -9.21 17.96
CA THR A 726 -34.45 -8.32 17.41
C THR A 726 -35.84 -8.86 17.70
N GLY A 727 -36.62 -8.18 18.54
CA GLY A 727 -37.96 -8.62 18.94
C GLY A 727 -37.92 -9.83 19.89
N ALA A 728 -37.93 -9.58 21.20
CA ALA A 728 -38.10 -10.64 22.20
C ALA A 728 -39.03 -10.21 23.36
N GLU A 729 -39.93 -11.09 23.81
CA GLU A 729 -40.90 -10.77 24.89
C GLU A 729 -40.35 -11.02 26.30
N SER A 730 -39.38 -11.93 26.45
CA SER A 730 -38.68 -12.17 27.72
C SER A 730 -37.24 -12.63 27.47
N LEU A 731 -36.26 -11.90 28.00
CA LEU A 731 -34.84 -12.13 27.71
C LEU A 731 -33.99 -12.13 28.98
N SER A 732 -33.22 -13.20 29.17
CA SER A 732 -32.21 -13.35 30.23
C SER A 732 -30.84 -13.64 29.63
N VAL A 733 -29.86 -12.78 29.89
CA VAL A 733 -28.50 -12.92 29.34
C VAL A 733 -27.45 -12.82 30.44
N THR A 734 -26.50 -13.76 30.41
CA THR A 734 -25.43 -13.86 31.41
C THR A 734 -24.07 -14.10 30.77
N GLY A 735 -23.09 -13.22 31.04
CA GLY A 735 -21.71 -13.37 30.60
C GLY A 735 -21.58 -13.34 29.08
N VAL A 736 -21.74 -12.17 28.47
CA VAL A 736 -21.61 -11.99 27.01
C VAL A 736 -20.60 -10.89 26.70
N ASP A 737 -19.74 -11.07 25.71
CA ASP A 737 -18.75 -10.04 25.41
C ASP A 737 -19.47 -8.85 24.76
N CYS A 738 -20.25 -9.10 23.70
CA CYS A 738 -20.97 -8.04 22.99
C CYS A 738 -22.43 -8.38 22.69
N LEU A 739 -23.34 -7.53 23.17
CA LEU A 739 -24.79 -7.69 23.07
C LEU A 739 -25.43 -6.48 22.38
N SER A 740 -26.22 -6.74 21.33
CA SER A 740 -27.02 -5.74 20.63
C SER A 740 -28.50 -6.16 20.62
N ILE A 741 -29.37 -5.27 21.11
CA ILE A 741 -30.80 -5.54 21.25
C ILE A 741 -31.61 -4.46 20.53
N THR A 742 -32.61 -4.86 19.75
CA THR A 742 -33.59 -3.97 19.12
C THR A 742 -35.00 -4.47 19.39
N GLY A 743 -35.81 -3.74 20.17
CA GLY A 743 -37.18 -4.13 20.50
C GLY A 743 -37.23 -5.34 21.44
N ALA A 744 -37.23 -5.13 22.76
CA ALA A 744 -37.40 -6.21 23.72
C ALA A 744 -38.21 -5.78 24.95
N ASP A 745 -39.06 -6.68 25.43
CA ASP A 745 -39.84 -6.51 26.65
C ASP A 745 -39.27 -7.45 27.75
N GLY A 746 -39.25 -7.00 29.01
CA GLY A 746 -38.88 -7.84 30.16
C GLY A 746 -37.46 -8.41 30.10
N LEU A 747 -36.46 -7.54 30.28
CA LEU A 747 -35.05 -7.86 30.01
C LEU A 747 -34.17 -7.85 31.29
N SER A 748 -33.33 -8.87 31.43
CA SER A 748 -32.26 -8.93 32.45
C SER A 748 -30.90 -9.28 31.84
N VAL A 749 -29.90 -8.43 32.06
CA VAL A 749 -28.53 -8.63 31.57
C VAL A 749 -27.54 -8.54 32.73
N THR A 750 -26.65 -9.53 32.84
CA THR A 750 -25.57 -9.55 33.84
C THR A 750 -24.22 -9.85 33.19
N GLY A 751 -23.23 -8.97 33.38
CA GLY A 751 -21.85 -9.20 32.94
C GLY A 751 -21.69 -9.11 31.42
N ALA A 752 -21.91 -7.92 30.86
CA ALA A 752 -21.66 -7.64 29.45
C ALA A 752 -20.47 -6.68 29.27
N GLU A 753 -19.49 -6.98 28.42
CA GLU A 753 -18.40 -6.04 28.14
C GLU A 753 -18.92 -4.86 27.31
N CYS A 754 -19.72 -5.14 26.28
CA CYS A 754 -20.30 -4.14 25.39
C CYS A 754 -21.81 -4.38 25.17
N LEU A 755 -22.66 -3.41 25.55
CA LEU A 755 -24.11 -3.51 25.46
C LEU A 755 -24.72 -2.30 24.72
N SER A 756 -25.44 -2.57 23.64
CA SER A 756 -26.22 -1.58 22.89
C SER A 756 -27.70 -1.97 22.84
N VAL A 757 -28.58 -1.11 23.34
CA VAL A 757 -30.03 -1.35 23.37
C VAL A 757 -30.78 -0.26 22.62
N THR A 758 -31.73 -0.65 21.76
CA THR A 758 -32.64 0.28 21.08
C THR A 758 -34.09 -0.15 21.26
N GLY A 759 -34.91 0.65 21.94
CA GLY A 759 -36.33 0.35 22.16
C GLY A 759 -36.54 -0.85 23.09
N ALA A 760 -36.51 -0.64 24.41
CA ALA A 760 -36.77 -1.71 25.38
C ALA A 760 -37.69 -1.27 26.54
N GLU A 761 -38.51 -2.18 27.04
CA GLU A 761 -39.36 -1.97 28.22
C GLU A 761 -38.96 -2.90 29.37
N CYS A 762 -38.93 -2.39 30.60
CA CYS A 762 -38.60 -3.12 31.84
C CYS A 762 -37.21 -3.80 31.78
N LEU A 763 -36.15 -2.99 31.66
CA LEU A 763 -34.76 -3.46 31.52
C LEU A 763 -33.98 -3.35 32.85
N SER A 764 -33.30 -4.43 33.25
CA SER A 764 -32.33 -4.44 34.36
C SER A 764 -30.95 -4.87 33.89
N VAL A 765 -29.94 -4.02 34.09
CA VAL A 765 -28.54 -4.27 33.74
C VAL A 765 -27.66 -4.25 35.00
N THR A 766 -26.81 -5.27 35.14
CA THR A 766 -25.89 -5.43 36.27
C THR A 766 -24.47 -5.68 35.76
N ARG A 767 -23.48 -4.87 36.17
CA ARG A 767 -22.05 -5.04 35.84
C ARG A 767 -21.77 -5.05 34.33
N ALA A 768 -21.90 -3.89 33.67
CA ALA A 768 -21.54 -3.74 32.26
C ALA A 768 -20.37 -2.76 32.08
N GLU A 769 -19.35 -3.09 31.28
CA GLU A 769 -18.20 -2.19 31.06
C GLU A 769 -18.58 -1.01 30.14
N GLY A 770 -19.31 -1.27 29.06
CA GLY A 770 -19.82 -0.23 28.17
C GLY A 770 -21.31 -0.39 27.85
N LEU A 771 -22.11 0.63 28.17
CA LEU A 771 -23.56 0.63 27.99
C LEU A 771 -24.04 1.84 27.17
N SER A 772 -24.69 1.57 26.03
CA SER A 772 -25.36 2.56 25.18
C SER A 772 -26.82 2.22 24.99
N ILE A 773 -27.73 3.12 25.35
CA ILE A 773 -29.18 2.91 25.30
C ILE A 773 -29.84 4.04 24.51
N THR A 774 -30.73 3.67 23.60
CA THR A 774 -31.55 4.61 22.84
C THR A 774 -33.01 4.19 22.94
N GLY A 775 -33.83 4.95 23.65
CA GLY A 775 -35.26 4.65 23.78
C GLY A 775 -35.57 3.52 24.76
N ALA A 776 -35.73 3.80 26.06
CA ALA A 776 -36.11 2.78 27.04
C ALA A 776 -37.16 3.24 28.05
N LYS A 777 -37.99 2.31 28.55
CA LYS A 777 -38.95 2.56 29.64
C LYS A 777 -38.71 1.62 30.81
N GLY A 778 -38.68 2.14 32.03
CA GLY A 778 -38.46 1.37 33.27
C GLY A 778 -37.08 0.69 33.27
N LEU A 779 -36.02 1.50 33.33
CA LEU A 779 -34.64 1.05 33.19
C LEU A 779 -33.89 1.13 34.53
N GLY A 780 -33.29 0.03 34.96
CA GLY A 780 -32.39 -0.02 36.12
C GLY A 780 -30.98 -0.46 35.74
N VAL A 781 -29.98 0.35 36.07
CA VAL A 781 -28.55 0.08 35.80
C VAL A 781 -27.77 0.09 37.12
N THR A 782 -27.00 -0.98 37.37
CA THR A 782 -26.18 -1.11 38.59
C THR A 782 -24.75 -1.53 38.24
N GLY A 783 -23.77 -0.69 38.60
CA GLY A 783 -22.35 -0.95 38.37
C GLY A 783 -21.97 -0.92 36.89
N THR A 784 -21.57 0.24 36.36
CA THR A 784 -21.10 0.35 34.97
C THR A 784 -19.96 1.36 34.81
N ASP A 785 -18.98 1.01 33.98
CA ASP A 785 -17.77 1.83 33.78
C ASP A 785 -17.98 2.95 32.75
N SER A 786 -18.95 2.78 31.83
CA SER A 786 -19.36 3.84 30.91
C SER A 786 -20.82 3.70 30.49
N LEU A 787 -21.59 4.78 30.65
CA LEU A 787 -23.02 4.82 30.35
C LEU A 787 -23.38 5.98 29.44
N SER A 788 -24.11 5.70 28.36
CA SER A 788 -24.74 6.70 27.49
C SER A 788 -26.21 6.34 27.27
N VAL A 789 -27.13 7.22 27.65
CA VAL A 789 -28.57 7.05 27.47
C VAL A 789 -29.16 8.22 26.70
N THR A 790 -29.88 7.91 25.62
CA THR A 790 -30.65 8.88 24.83
C THR A 790 -32.11 8.48 24.83
N TRP A 791 -32.96 9.31 25.42
CA TRP A 791 -34.38 9.04 25.65
C TRP A 791 -34.63 7.88 26.63
N ALA A 792 -35.09 8.19 27.84
CA ALA A 792 -35.56 7.18 28.79
C ALA A 792 -36.66 7.67 29.73
N GLU A 793 -37.63 6.82 30.03
CA GLU A 793 -38.70 7.05 31.01
C GLU A 793 -38.49 6.13 32.23
N GLY A 794 -38.38 6.68 33.44
CA GLY A 794 -38.15 5.91 34.66
C GLY A 794 -36.78 5.24 34.74
N LEU A 795 -35.71 6.03 34.59
CA LEU A 795 -34.32 5.58 34.66
C LEU A 795 -33.77 5.63 36.10
N SER A 796 -33.23 4.51 36.58
CA SER A 796 -32.47 4.42 37.83
C SER A 796 -31.04 3.93 37.58
N VAL A 797 -30.06 4.67 38.08
CA VAL A 797 -28.62 4.38 37.92
C VAL A 797 -27.94 4.35 39.28
N THR A 798 -27.16 3.32 39.57
CA THR A 798 -26.40 3.21 40.83
C THR A 798 -24.95 2.78 40.56
N GLY A 799 -23.97 3.55 41.03
CA GLY A 799 -22.55 3.20 40.93
C GLY A 799 -22.04 3.22 39.48
N ALA A 800 -22.07 4.37 38.81
CA ALA A 800 -21.68 4.50 37.41
C ALA A 800 -20.55 5.53 37.19
N GLU A 801 -19.58 5.19 36.35
CA GLU A 801 -18.50 6.08 35.93
C GLU A 801 -18.84 6.75 34.58
N GLY A 802 -18.67 8.07 34.50
CA GLY A 802 -18.91 8.91 33.34
C GLY A 802 -20.31 8.84 32.69
N PRO A 803 -21.44 8.72 33.42
CA PRO A 803 -22.75 8.57 32.79
C PRO A 803 -23.17 9.84 32.02
N ARG A 804 -23.67 9.64 30.79
CA ARG A 804 -24.25 10.68 29.95
C ARG A 804 -25.72 10.39 29.68
N VAL A 805 -26.61 11.27 30.12
CA VAL A 805 -28.06 11.10 29.94
C VAL A 805 -28.63 12.30 29.20
N THR A 806 -29.29 12.05 28.07
CA THR A 806 -29.96 13.07 27.26
C THR A 806 -31.45 12.74 27.13
N GLU A 807 -32.34 13.69 27.42
CA GLU A 807 -33.79 13.55 27.30
C GLU A 807 -34.36 12.43 28.20
N ALA A 808 -34.37 12.62 29.52
CA ALA A 808 -34.90 11.60 30.44
C ALA A 808 -36.04 12.12 31.32
N GLU A 809 -37.09 11.33 31.49
CA GLU A 809 -38.21 11.60 32.39
C GLU A 809 -38.10 10.69 33.63
N GLY A 810 -38.11 11.26 34.83
CA GLY A 810 -38.04 10.48 36.08
C GLY A 810 -36.68 9.81 36.32
N LEU A 811 -35.59 10.56 36.12
CA LEU A 811 -34.21 10.11 36.35
C LEU A 811 -33.88 10.05 37.85
N SER A 812 -33.30 8.94 38.30
CA SER A 812 -32.71 8.78 39.64
C SER A 812 -31.28 8.24 39.54
N VAL A 813 -30.32 8.95 40.13
CA VAL A 813 -28.90 8.54 40.11
C VAL A 813 -28.30 8.57 41.52
N THR A 814 -27.61 7.50 41.89
CA THR A 814 -26.91 7.37 43.18
C THR A 814 -25.46 6.93 43.00
N GLY A 815 -24.49 7.68 43.53
CA GLY A 815 -23.07 7.28 43.52
C GLY A 815 -22.46 7.31 42.12
N ALA A 816 -22.45 8.45 41.44
CA ALA A 816 -21.92 8.58 40.08
C ALA A 816 -20.74 9.56 39.99
N GLU A 817 -19.71 9.19 39.22
CA GLU A 817 -18.54 10.02 38.94
C GLU A 817 -18.62 10.58 37.51
N GLY A 818 -18.49 11.89 37.32
CA GLY A 818 -18.50 12.54 36.01
C GLY A 818 -19.86 12.53 35.28
N LEU A 819 -20.98 12.61 36.02
CA LEU A 819 -22.32 12.58 35.44
C LEU A 819 -22.63 13.85 34.62
N SER A 820 -23.12 13.68 33.39
CA SER A 820 -23.65 14.75 32.55
C SER A 820 -25.12 14.49 32.17
N VAL A 821 -26.01 15.42 32.48
CA VAL A 821 -27.44 15.34 32.17
C VAL A 821 -27.85 16.50 31.27
N ALA A 822 -28.57 16.23 30.18
CA ALA A 822 -29.12 17.25 29.30
C ALA A 822 -30.61 17.00 29.00
N GLY A 823 -31.47 18.01 29.15
CA GLY A 823 -32.88 17.92 28.73
C GLY A 823 -33.74 16.97 29.59
N ALA A 824 -33.50 16.88 30.91
CA ALA A 824 -34.21 15.92 31.76
C ALA A 824 -35.33 16.56 32.60
N GLU A 825 -36.46 15.86 32.74
CA GLU A 825 -37.58 16.25 33.59
C GLU A 825 -37.57 15.49 34.93
N GLY A 826 -37.53 16.24 36.04
CA GLY A 826 -37.50 15.73 37.40
C GLY A 826 -36.28 14.88 37.80
N PRO A 827 -35.03 15.20 37.39
CA PRO A 827 -33.87 14.42 37.81
C PRO A 827 -33.61 14.52 39.32
N SER A 828 -33.37 13.37 39.94
CA SER A 828 -32.91 13.24 41.33
C SER A 828 -31.51 12.62 41.39
N VAL A 829 -30.56 13.32 41.99
CA VAL A 829 -29.16 12.87 42.07
C VAL A 829 -28.70 12.88 43.52
N THR A 830 -28.09 11.78 43.97
CA THR A 830 -27.54 11.63 45.32
C THR A 830 -26.10 11.16 45.25
N GLU A 831 -25.19 11.80 45.99
CA GLU A 831 -23.77 11.41 46.07
C GLU A 831 -23.10 11.35 44.67
N ALA A 832 -22.89 12.51 44.03
CA ALA A 832 -22.24 12.59 42.72
C ALA A 832 -21.00 13.49 42.70
N GLU A 833 -19.94 13.05 42.01
CA GLU A 833 -18.73 13.84 41.80
C GLU A 833 -18.67 14.34 40.34
N GLY A 834 -18.36 15.61 40.11
CA GLY A 834 -18.24 16.19 38.77
C GLY A 834 -19.56 16.24 37.98
N LEU A 835 -20.66 16.68 38.61
CA LEU A 835 -21.98 16.74 38.01
C LEU A 835 -22.17 17.97 37.09
N SER A 836 -22.57 17.74 35.84
CA SER A 836 -23.01 18.78 34.91
C SER A 836 -24.46 18.57 34.46
N VAL A 837 -25.29 19.61 34.54
CA VAL A 837 -26.70 19.56 34.15
C VAL A 837 -27.02 20.73 33.21
N ALA A 838 -27.69 20.45 32.10
CA ALA A 838 -28.11 21.45 31.13
C ALA A 838 -29.60 21.27 30.75
N GLY A 839 -30.42 22.32 30.86
CA GLY A 839 -31.82 22.26 30.41
C GLY A 839 -32.67 21.25 31.16
N ALA A 840 -32.63 21.25 32.50
CA ALA A 840 -33.41 20.33 33.32
C ALA A 840 -34.51 21.04 34.11
N ASP A 841 -35.67 20.39 34.24
CA ASP A 841 -36.81 20.91 35.00
C ASP A 841 -36.97 20.14 36.32
N SER A 842 -37.26 20.83 37.43
CA SER A 842 -37.50 20.20 38.74
C SER A 842 -36.32 19.36 39.29
N LEU A 843 -35.08 19.82 39.11
CA LEU A 843 -33.85 19.12 39.56
C LEU A 843 -33.75 19.07 41.10
N SER A 844 -33.42 17.89 41.63
CA SER A 844 -33.09 17.67 43.05
C SER A 844 -31.71 17.02 43.21
N VAL A 845 -30.83 17.65 43.99
CA VAL A 845 -29.47 17.14 44.25
C VAL A 845 -29.20 17.07 45.76
N ALA A 846 -28.69 15.94 46.23
CA ALA A 846 -28.26 15.76 47.62
C ALA A 846 -26.85 15.14 47.70
N GLY A 847 -25.86 15.93 48.13
CA GLY A 847 -24.46 15.49 48.17
C GLY A 847 -23.81 15.50 46.79
N ALA A 848 -23.21 16.62 46.39
CA ALA A 848 -22.46 16.68 45.12
C ALA A 848 -21.17 17.52 45.23
N GLU A 849 -20.09 17.04 44.62
CA GLU A 849 -18.84 17.76 44.48
C GLU A 849 -18.67 18.24 43.02
N GLY A 850 -18.38 19.52 42.80
CA GLY A 850 -18.18 20.09 41.46
C GLY A 850 -19.44 20.14 40.60
N LEU A 851 -20.52 20.74 41.13
CA LEU A 851 -21.81 20.86 40.45
C LEU A 851 -21.87 22.08 39.51
N SER A 852 -22.17 21.85 38.23
CA SER A 852 -22.45 22.89 37.23
C SER A 852 -23.85 22.74 36.64
N VAL A 853 -24.64 23.81 36.63
CA VAL A 853 -26.01 23.82 36.10
C VAL A 853 -26.21 24.99 35.13
N THR A 854 -26.80 24.70 33.97
CA THR A 854 -27.07 25.66 32.88
C THR A 854 -28.53 25.58 32.43
N GLY A 855 -29.27 26.69 32.47
CA GLY A 855 -30.63 26.77 31.90
C GLY A 855 -31.65 25.81 32.53
N ALA A 856 -31.65 25.66 33.86
CA ALA A 856 -32.56 24.77 34.59
C ALA A 856 -33.67 25.55 35.32
N ASP A 857 -34.90 25.02 35.33
CA ASP A 857 -36.08 25.63 35.95
C ASP A 857 -36.59 24.82 37.16
N GLY A 858 -36.62 25.46 38.33
CA GLY A 858 -37.08 24.88 39.59
C GLY A 858 -36.11 23.84 40.14
N PHE A 859 -35.26 24.20 41.10
CA PHE A 859 -34.24 23.27 41.58
C PHE A 859 -33.92 23.40 43.08
N SER A 860 -33.57 22.26 43.68
CA SER A 860 -33.21 22.13 45.10
C SER A 860 -31.88 21.41 45.26
N VAL A 861 -30.95 22.02 45.99
CA VAL A 861 -29.61 21.45 46.26
C VAL A 861 -29.37 21.40 47.76
N THR A 862 -28.97 20.23 48.26
CA THR A 862 -28.58 20.03 49.66
C THR A 862 -27.17 19.44 49.71
N ARG A 863 -26.26 20.03 50.50
CA ARG A 863 -24.84 19.58 50.62
C ARG A 863 -24.10 19.55 49.27
N ALA A 864 -23.61 20.69 48.81
CA ALA A 864 -22.82 20.76 47.57
C ALA A 864 -21.54 21.58 47.70
N ASP A 865 -20.43 21.04 47.22
CA ASP A 865 -19.13 21.69 47.22
C ASP A 865 -18.77 22.11 45.79
N GLY A 866 -18.50 23.40 45.56
CA GLY A 866 -18.21 23.91 44.21
C GLY A 866 -19.44 24.02 43.29
N LEU A 867 -20.44 24.82 43.65
CA LEU A 867 -21.65 25.05 42.85
C LEU A 867 -21.49 26.22 41.85
N SER A 868 -21.72 25.96 40.56
CA SER A 868 -21.78 26.98 39.50
C SER A 868 -23.11 26.97 38.75
N LEU A 869 -23.77 28.12 38.63
CA LEU A 869 -25.08 28.30 38.01
C LEU A 869 -25.01 29.33 36.87
N THR A 870 -25.67 29.05 35.75
CA THR A 870 -25.82 29.99 34.63
C THR A 870 -27.23 29.90 34.06
N GLU A 871 -27.93 31.04 33.96
CA GLU A 871 -29.30 31.11 33.41
C GLU A 871 -30.35 30.19 34.11
N ALA A 872 -30.21 29.92 35.41
CA ALA A 872 -31.13 29.05 36.17
C ALA A 872 -32.19 29.83 36.97
N VAL A 873 -33.42 29.33 37.05
CA VAL A 873 -34.57 29.99 37.71
C VAL A 873 -35.16 29.11 38.82
N GLY A 874 -35.56 29.68 39.97
CA GLY A 874 -36.25 28.94 41.05
C GLY A 874 -35.33 28.14 41.99
N LEU A 875 -34.33 28.82 42.57
CA LEU A 875 -33.23 28.26 43.39
C LEU A 875 -33.60 28.06 44.88
N SER A 876 -33.32 26.87 45.42
CA SER A 876 -33.26 26.59 46.87
C SER A 876 -31.99 25.80 47.23
N VAL A 877 -31.10 26.36 48.04
CA VAL A 877 -29.81 25.73 48.43
C VAL A 877 -29.68 25.67 49.94
N THR A 878 -29.28 24.51 50.47
CA THR A 878 -28.96 24.33 51.89
C THR A 878 -27.62 23.62 52.07
N GLY A 879 -26.67 24.29 52.73
CA GLY A 879 -25.33 23.75 53.04
C GLY A 879 -24.43 23.61 51.81
N ALA A 880 -24.07 24.71 51.15
CA ALA A 880 -23.07 24.70 50.08
C ALA A 880 -21.83 25.51 50.49
N ASP A 881 -20.64 24.98 50.26
CA ASP A 881 -19.38 25.59 50.71
C ASP A 881 -18.89 26.72 49.79
N SER A 882 -19.26 26.71 48.50
CA SER A 882 -18.96 27.78 47.54
C SER A 882 -19.99 27.84 46.40
N VAL A 883 -20.49 29.04 46.06
CA VAL A 883 -21.52 29.26 45.02
C VAL A 883 -21.12 30.38 44.07
N SER A 884 -21.14 30.14 42.76
CA SER A 884 -21.02 31.15 41.69
C SER A 884 -22.27 31.17 40.80
N VAL A 885 -22.82 32.36 40.54
CA VAL A 885 -24.03 32.56 39.74
C VAL A 885 -23.73 33.57 38.62
N ILE A 886 -24.01 33.19 37.36
CA ILE A 886 -23.78 33.99 36.14
C ILE A 886 -25.10 34.30 35.45
#